data_AF-A0A7S1AWF4-F1
#
_entry.id   AF-A0A7S1AWF4-F1
#
_cell.length_a   1.000
_cell.length_b   1.000
_cell.length_c   1.000
_cell.angle_alpha   90.00
_cell.angle_beta   90.00
_cell.angle_gamma   90.00
#
_symmetry.space_group_name_H-M   'P 1'
#
loop_
_entity.id
_entity.type
_entity.pdbx_description
1 polymer ?
#
loop_
_entity_poly.entity_id
_entity_poly.type
_entity_poly.pdbx_seq_one_letter_code
_entity_poly.pdbx_strand_id
1 'polypeptide(L)'
;FVAIAGNNAVCYSDALKKYFADVMPTTNSIMSEAQGMMPPSPDVYEEPPAPALPAVDEDKVMLDSSLDKELMRQLMQKNDIFQQAASTKTEIQGTVASGDSVNHAKVTEAEQVAAMQQDAADRLAKHRASLETLRGILDGKRSKQADKEAEQTAVMARLSEEIIQAAQQTKEKRSRLETARRAREETAAAVQANIDACADAFAAASAVHTAAVEHHTAMKAAVQRLSEHVTARTSAVALAEVELEARQAAVASQEAESAQANEMRRQAESALRVATAALDSHTQDTARRARAHEVEVRRAEERSTTATALRDMATRRSLHDEDAASLAEVEKKARDAAESAIEALSAAKERRNTARQTDAATSAKLYATVEKATSDFGKRQHMAATVAARLAGNKSVARDAAKAHGCAVAALKSVTAELALQKERAEGDLEAEVSKTSATLQSAVEALETAQKIQSESPQRHAEDAEALVLQRQEEVEAHLIQAVDEARIKAAEAHDDAQEVEDESGGSQELDLLLTSAIGHFDHRQKLSQETAQAHQDAVKAVDEARTELEEAKKQLAQAEVTTTEGEASEDAHVELKQRVASAEATVANLDDVADQRKSTHQAAHAAVQAAAEELKALEEQQKLSPKVIMQLDLVVRGELETVSELIDSHKQAHSKLLEEAKAASTEWAAKRQELSVSLHTASLQVAVAEDAVEATKQLRKTVTGVL
;
A
#
# COMPACT_ATOMS: atom_id res chain seq x y z
N PHE A 1 -5.86 -21.64 31.50
CA PHE A 1 -5.23 -22.98 31.48
C PHE A 1 -5.14 -23.65 32.86
N VAL A 2 -6.13 -23.47 33.76
CA VAL A 2 -6.22 -24.20 35.06
C VAL A 2 -7.69 -24.56 35.38
N ALA A 3 -8.52 -24.90 34.39
CA ALA A 3 -9.92 -25.26 34.69
C ALA A 3 -10.58 -26.15 33.64
N ILE A 4 -9.95 -27.25 33.23
CA ILE A 4 -10.65 -28.38 32.58
C ILE A 4 -9.95 -29.67 33.01
N ALA A 5 -10.22 -30.12 34.23
CA ALA A 5 -9.86 -31.43 34.74
C ALA A 5 -11.00 -31.87 35.66
N GLY A 6 -11.98 -32.57 35.10
CA GLY A 6 -13.16 -32.98 35.84
C GLY A 6 -14.24 -33.45 34.90
N ASN A 7 -14.18 -34.74 34.56
CA ASN A 7 -15.24 -35.64 34.09
C ASN A 7 -14.70 -36.53 32.98
N ASN A 8 -14.17 -37.69 33.37
CA ASN A 8 -14.25 -38.99 32.66
C ASN A 8 -13.46 -40.06 33.41
N ALA A 9 -13.77 -40.24 34.70
CA ALA A 9 -13.25 -41.32 35.52
C ALA A 9 -14.39 -42.05 36.25
N VAL A 10 -15.44 -42.43 35.52
CA VAL A 10 -16.46 -43.38 35.98
C VAL A 10 -16.96 -44.12 34.75
N CYS A 11 -16.67 -45.43 34.67
CA CYS A 11 -17.34 -46.47 33.87
C CYS A 11 -16.37 -47.54 33.32
N TYR A 12 -15.41 -48.03 34.13
CA TYR A 12 -14.69 -49.28 33.81
C TYR A 12 -14.37 -50.10 35.08
N SER A 13 -15.35 -50.32 35.95
CA SER A 13 -15.20 -51.32 37.04
C SER A 13 -16.37 -52.31 37.22
N ASP A 14 -17.45 -52.18 36.44
CA ASP A 14 -18.62 -53.07 36.58
C ASP A 14 -18.69 -54.22 35.55
N ALA A 15 -17.88 -54.21 34.48
CA ALA A 15 -17.82 -55.32 33.53
C ALA A 15 -16.82 -56.42 33.93
N LEU A 16 -15.73 -56.06 34.62
CA LEU A 16 -14.71 -57.02 35.11
C LEU A 16 -15.13 -57.77 36.37
N LYS A 17 -16.10 -57.25 37.13
CA LYS A 17 -16.68 -57.96 38.30
C LYS A 17 -17.66 -59.07 37.94
N LYS A 18 -18.16 -59.09 36.69
CA LYS A 18 -19.16 -60.09 36.26
C LYS A 18 -18.54 -61.35 35.64
N TYR A 19 -17.28 -61.29 35.22
CA TYR A 19 -16.59 -62.42 34.59
C TYR A 19 -15.87 -63.34 35.61
N PHE A 20 -15.49 -62.82 36.78
CA PHE A 20 -14.90 -63.62 37.85
C PHE A 20 -15.91 -64.31 38.78
N ALA A 21 -17.22 -64.13 38.55
CA ALA A 21 -18.28 -64.70 39.39
C ALA A 21 -18.81 -66.07 38.91
N ASP A 22 -18.54 -66.49 37.67
CA ASP A 22 -19.18 -67.68 37.06
C ASP A 22 -18.25 -68.88 36.77
N VAL A 23 -16.94 -68.79 37.02
CA VAL A 23 -16.01 -69.89 36.70
C VAL A 23 -14.95 -70.10 37.79
N MET A 24 -15.38 -70.51 38.98
CA MET A 24 -14.54 -71.24 39.96
C MET A 24 -15.44 -72.01 40.93
N PRO A 25 -15.50 -73.35 40.90
CA PRO A 25 -15.97 -74.10 42.05
C PRO A 25 -14.85 -74.18 43.08
N THR A 26 -15.09 -73.52 44.20
CA THR A 26 -14.41 -73.64 45.48
C THR A 26 -14.30 -75.10 45.93
N THR A 27 -13.08 -75.56 46.23
CA THR A 27 -12.82 -76.77 47.00
C THR A 27 -13.00 -76.52 48.50
N ASN A 28 -13.54 -77.53 49.19
CA ASN A 28 -13.60 -77.79 50.63
C ASN A 28 -14.78 -77.17 51.42
N SER A 29 -15.71 -78.03 51.90
CA SER A 29 -15.63 -78.61 53.27
C SER A 29 -17.01 -78.86 53.93
N ILE A 30 -17.12 -80.01 54.63
CA ILE A 30 -17.97 -80.35 55.81
C ILE A 30 -19.41 -80.89 55.63
N MET A 31 -19.56 -82.19 55.98
CA MET A 31 -20.54 -82.90 56.86
C MET A 31 -22.03 -82.51 56.84
N SER A 32 -23.03 -83.36 57.11
CA SER A 32 -23.13 -84.71 57.70
C SER A 32 -24.55 -85.24 57.43
N GLU A 33 -24.72 -86.57 57.55
CA GLU A 33 -25.92 -87.28 58.08
C GLU A 33 -27.26 -87.22 57.29
N ALA A 34 -28.06 -88.29 57.19
CA ALA A 34 -28.03 -89.67 57.68
C ALA A 34 -29.06 -90.50 56.87
N GLN A 35 -28.87 -91.83 56.72
CA GLN A 35 -29.66 -92.93 57.35
C GLN A 35 -30.40 -93.72 56.24
N GLY A 36 -30.43 -95.05 56.13
CA GLY A 36 -29.84 -96.21 56.81
C GLY A 36 -29.77 -97.35 55.76
N MET A 37 -29.30 -98.57 55.98
CA MET A 37 -29.15 -99.38 57.18
C MET A 37 -27.92 -100.30 57.03
N MET A 38 -27.52 -100.84 58.18
CA MET A 38 -26.27 -101.54 58.46
C MET A 38 -26.52 -103.08 58.66
N PRO A 39 -25.59 -103.90 59.18
CA PRO A 39 -25.13 -105.19 58.61
C PRO A 39 -25.46 -106.39 59.54
N PRO A 40 -24.69 -107.51 59.67
CA PRO A 40 -23.32 -107.54 60.25
C PRO A 40 -22.35 -108.65 59.74
N SER A 41 -21.11 -108.53 60.21
CA SER A 41 -19.94 -109.46 60.26
C SER A 41 -20.24 -110.80 60.99
N PRO A 42 -19.27 -111.66 61.45
CA PRO A 42 -17.80 -111.72 61.29
C PRO A 42 -17.18 -113.16 61.18
N ASP A 43 -15.84 -113.21 61.01
CA ASP A 43 -14.82 -114.03 61.70
C ASP A 43 -14.80 -115.59 61.78
N VAL A 44 -13.53 -116.09 61.74
CA VAL A 44 -12.90 -117.11 62.61
C VAL A 44 -12.70 -118.58 62.11
N TYR A 45 -11.40 -118.90 61.93
CA TYR A 45 -10.62 -120.06 62.45
C TYR A 45 -10.31 -121.36 61.66
N GLU A 46 -9.01 -121.71 61.78
CA GLU A 46 -8.34 -123.01 62.04
C GLU A 46 -8.57 -124.27 61.17
N GLU A 47 -7.51 -124.64 60.42
CA GLU A 47 -6.62 -125.83 60.51
C GLU A 47 -7.12 -127.25 60.96
N PRO A 48 -6.33 -128.33 60.74
CA PRO A 48 -6.64 -129.58 60.02
C PRO A 48 -7.06 -130.75 61.00
N PRO A 49 -7.37 -132.01 60.59
CA PRO A 49 -6.35 -133.05 60.24
C PRO A 49 -6.86 -134.25 59.38
N ALA A 50 -5.95 -135.17 59.02
CA ALA A 50 -6.23 -136.55 58.58
C ALA A 50 -6.64 -137.45 59.78
N PRO A 51 -7.45 -138.52 59.60
CA PRO A 51 -6.91 -139.90 59.66
C PRO A 51 -7.68 -140.92 58.76
N ALA A 52 -7.03 -141.91 58.13
CA ALA A 52 -6.72 -143.28 58.57
C ALA A 52 -7.88 -144.32 58.55
N LEU A 53 -7.69 -145.34 57.67
CA LEU A 53 -7.93 -146.82 57.74
C LEU A 53 -8.97 -147.41 58.73
N PRO A 54 -9.65 -148.52 58.35
CA PRO A 54 -9.17 -149.90 58.71
C PRO A 54 -9.34 -150.89 57.51
N ALA A 55 -8.59 -151.97 57.26
CA ALA A 55 -7.95 -153.05 58.03
C ALA A 55 -8.92 -154.12 58.62
N VAL A 56 -8.55 -155.41 58.41
CA VAL A 56 -8.95 -156.67 59.11
C VAL A 56 -10.16 -157.46 58.50
N ASP A 57 -10.25 -158.79 58.36
CA ASP A 57 -9.35 -159.97 58.23
C ASP A 57 -10.25 -161.25 58.12
N GLU A 58 -9.66 -162.42 57.84
CA GLU A 58 -10.11 -163.81 58.13
C GLU A 58 -10.98 -164.67 57.13
N ASP A 59 -10.29 -165.64 56.51
CA ASP A 59 -10.47 -167.12 56.48
C ASP A 59 -11.74 -167.88 56.00
N LYS A 60 -11.45 -168.87 55.11
CA LYS A 60 -11.95 -170.28 55.00
C LYS A 60 -13.17 -170.71 54.13
N VAL A 61 -12.85 -171.65 53.21
CA VAL A 61 -13.60 -172.85 52.69
C VAL A 61 -14.52 -172.75 51.45
N MET A 62 -13.99 -173.26 50.33
CA MET A 62 -14.52 -174.14 49.24
C MET A 62 -15.99 -174.10 48.71
N LEU A 63 -16.07 -173.97 47.34
CA LEU A 63 -17.11 -174.35 46.32
C LEU A 63 -18.42 -173.49 46.28
N ASP A 64 -18.83 -172.72 45.25
CA ASP A 64 -18.84 -172.84 43.77
C ASP A 64 -18.80 -171.45 43.05
N SER A 65 -17.83 -171.19 42.13
CA SER A 65 -17.18 -169.86 41.97
C SER A 65 -17.03 -169.23 40.56
N SER A 66 -18.04 -169.18 39.67
CA SER A 66 -17.84 -168.65 38.30
C SER A 66 -18.69 -167.46 37.82
N LEU A 67 -19.84 -167.12 38.42
CA LEU A 67 -20.77 -166.13 37.82
C LEU A 67 -20.74 -164.73 38.45
N ASP A 68 -20.51 -164.61 39.76
CA ASP A 68 -20.63 -163.32 40.50
C ASP A 68 -19.38 -162.42 40.38
N LYS A 69 -18.18 -163.00 40.17
CA LYS A 69 -16.93 -162.23 39.97
C LYS A 69 -16.90 -161.45 38.65
N GLU A 70 -17.56 -161.95 37.62
CA GLU A 70 -17.61 -161.28 36.31
C GLU A 70 -18.55 -160.07 36.35
N LEU A 71 -19.68 -160.19 37.06
CA LEU A 71 -20.65 -159.11 37.27
C LEU A 71 -20.05 -157.94 38.09
N MET A 72 -19.23 -158.21 39.11
CA MET A 72 -18.55 -157.14 39.85
C MET A 72 -17.46 -156.43 39.03
N ARG A 73 -16.72 -157.14 38.17
CA ARG A 73 -15.72 -156.52 37.30
C ARG A 73 -16.38 -155.58 36.29
N GLN A 74 -17.49 -156.00 35.68
CA GLN A 74 -18.26 -155.14 34.77
C GLN A 74 -18.84 -153.92 35.48
N LEU A 75 -19.25 -154.05 36.74
CA LEU A 75 -19.73 -152.92 37.53
C LEU A 75 -18.65 -151.88 37.77
N MET A 76 -17.43 -152.29 38.16
CA MET A 76 -16.32 -151.36 38.36
C MET A 76 -15.89 -150.67 37.07
N GLN A 77 -15.78 -151.42 35.96
CA GLN A 77 -15.43 -150.83 34.67
C GLN A 77 -16.46 -149.82 34.17
N LYS A 78 -17.76 -150.09 34.35
CA LYS A 78 -18.82 -149.15 34.00
C LYS A 78 -18.85 -147.93 34.94
N ASN A 79 -18.51 -148.11 36.20
CA ASN A 79 -18.40 -147.01 37.16
C ASN A 79 -17.20 -146.08 36.84
N ASP A 80 -16.08 -146.62 36.37
CA ASP A 80 -14.94 -145.81 35.88
C ASP A 80 -15.33 -145.00 34.63
N ILE A 81 -16.08 -145.60 33.70
CA ILE A 81 -16.60 -144.89 32.51
C ILE A 81 -17.55 -143.77 32.94
N PHE A 82 -18.42 -144.00 33.92
CA PHE A 82 -19.28 -142.96 34.48
C PHE A 82 -18.48 -141.83 35.12
N GLN A 83 -17.45 -142.12 35.91
CA GLN A 83 -16.61 -141.09 36.53
C GLN A 83 -15.82 -140.27 35.50
N GLN A 84 -15.32 -140.90 34.43
CA GLN A 84 -14.67 -140.18 33.32
C GLN A 84 -15.65 -139.30 32.52
N ALA A 85 -16.87 -139.77 32.30
CA ALA A 85 -17.92 -138.99 31.66
C ALA A 85 -18.37 -137.80 32.54
N ALA A 86 -18.42 -138.01 33.86
CA ALA A 86 -18.78 -136.97 34.81
C ALA A 86 -17.68 -135.90 34.93
N SER A 87 -16.41 -136.29 34.93
CA SER A 87 -15.27 -135.35 34.97
C SER A 87 -15.21 -134.47 33.70
N THR A 88 -15.38 -135.07 32.52
CA THR A 88 -15.44 -134.34 31.25
C THR A 88 -16.63 -133.39 31.19
N LYS A 89 -17.80 -133.79 31.70
CA LYS A 89 -18.95 -132.88 31.86
C LYS A 89 -18.61 -131.68 32.74
N THR A 90 -17.98 -131.88 33.90
CA THR A 90 -17.60 -130.77 34.80
C THR A 90 -16.53 -129.86 34.21
N GLU A 91 -15.59 -130.40 33.44
CA GLU A 91 -14.54 -129.61 32.76
C GLU A 91 -15.14 -128.73 31.64
N ILE A 92 -16.09 -129.26 30.87
CA ILE A 92 -16.82 -128.48 29.86
C ILE A 92 -17.68 -127.39 30.52
N GLN A 93 -18.32 -127.67 31.66
CA GLN A 93 -19.04 -126.63 32.41
C GLN A 93 -18.10 -125.54 32.95
N GLY A 94 -16.92 -125.92 33.46
CA GLY A 94 -15.91 -124.97 33.92
C GLY A 94 -15.36 -124.08 32.79
N THR A 95 -15.18 -124.64 31.58
CA THR A 95 -14.71 -123.86 30.41
C THR A 95 -15.79 -122.91 29.88
N VAL A 96 -17.07 -123.31 29.89
CA VAL A 96 -18.18 -122.39 29.54
C VAL A 96 -18.29 -121.26 30.56
N ALA A 97 -18.25 -121.55 31.85
CA ALA A 97 -18.37 -120.52 32.90
C ALA A 97 -17.18 -119.55 32.90
N SER A 98 -15.96 -120.05 32.75
CA SER A 98 -14.76 -119.20 32.68
C SER A 98 -14.73 -118.35 31.40
N GLY A 99 -15.14 -118.89 30.25
CA GLY A 99 -15.20 -118.11 29.02
C GLY A 99 -16.37 -117.10 28.99
N ASP A 100 -17.52 -117.40 29.60
CA ASP A 100 -18.60 -116.42 29.80
C ASP A 100 -18.10 -115.25 30.66
N SER A 101 -17.34 -115.52 31.73
CA SER A 101 -16.72 -114.49 32.57
C SER A 101 -15.66 -113.66 31.82
N VAL A 102 -14.77 -114.29 31.05
CA VAL A 102 -13.73 -113.60 30.28
C VAL A 102 -14.33 -112.77 29.14
N ASN A 103 -15.32 -113.29 28.42
CA ASN A 103 -15.99 -112.55 27.36
C ASN A 103 -16.78 -111.36 27.93
N HIS A 104 -17.48 -111.55 29.06
CA HIS A 104 -18.16 -110.44 29.72
C HIS A 104 -17.17 -109.35 30.16
N ALA A 105 -16.04 -109.73 30.79
CA ALA A 105 -14.98 -108.78 31.17
C ALA A 105 -14.44 -108.00 29.97
N LYS A 106 -14.13 -108.66 28.85
CA LYS A 106 -13.64 -108.02 27.62
C LYS A 106 -14.66 -107.08 26.99
N VAL A 107 -15.94 -107.47 26.95
CA VAL A 107 -17.01 -106.60 26.45
C VAL A 107 -17.17 -105.38 27.34
N THR A 108 -17.19 -105.55 28.66
CA THR A 108 -17.29 -104.43 29.60
C THR A 108 -16.07 -103.50 29.56
N GLU A 109 -14.86 -104.04 29.38
CA GLU A 109 -13.64 -103.24 29.23
C GLU A 109 -13.68 -102.43 27.93
N ALA A 110 -14.06 -103.06 26.81
CA ALA A 110 -14.20 -102.35 25.53
C ALA A 110 -15.30 -101.28 25.56
N GLU A 111 -16.42 -101.54 26.24
CA GLU A 111 -17.48 -100.53 26.46
C GLU A 111 -17.01 -99.36 27.33
N GLN A 112 -16.21 -99.63 28.37
CA GLN A 112 -15.61 -98.58 29.21
C GLN A 112 -14.61 -97.72 28.43
N VAL A 113 -13.71 -98.34 27.65
CA VAL A 113 -12.74 -97.61 26.83
C VAL A 113 -13.47 -96.84 25.71
N ALA A 114 -14.50 -97.42 25.09
CA ALA A 114 -15.34 -96.72 24.13
C ALA A 114 -16.03 -95.49 24.77
N ALA A 115 -16.56 -95.61 25.99
CA ALA A 115 -17.14 -94.48 26.71
C ALA A 115 -16.12 -93.36 26.98
N MET A 116 -14.85 -93.70 27.30
CA MET A 116 -13.78 -92.72 27.44
C MET A 116 -13.45 -92.00 26.12
N GLN A 117 -13.43 -92.73 24.99
CA GLN A 117 -13.22 -92.14 23.67
C GLN A 117 -14.34 -91.17 23.28
N GLN A 118 -15.59 -91.50 23.64
CA GLN A 118 -16.73 -90.62 23.42
C GLN A 118 -16.67 -89.36 24.29
N ASP A 119 -16.33 -89.47 25.58
CA ASP A 119 -16.16 -88.31 26.46
C ASP A 119 -15.02 -87.38 25.99
N ALA A 120 -13.92 -87.95 25.48
CA ALA A 120 -12.84 -87.18 24.87
C ALA A 120 -13.31 -86.40 23.63
N ALA A 121 -14.08 -87.04 22.73
CA ALA A 121 -14.66 -86.37 21.56
C ALA A 121 -15.65 -85.25 21.96
N ASP A 122 -16.47 -85.46 23.00
CA ASP A 122 -17.44 -84.47 23.48
C ASP A 122 -16.75 -83.26 24.14
N ARG A 123 -15.65 -83.47 24.87
CA ARG A 123 -14.83 -82.37 25.42
C ARG A 123 -14.18 -81.54 24.33
N LEU A 124 -13.60 -82.19 23.31
CA LEU A 124 -13.01 -81.50 22.17
C LEU A 124 -14.08 -80.74 21.35
N ALA A 125 -15.30 -81.28 21.21
CA ALA A 125 -16.40 -80.58 20.55
C ALA A 125 -16.81 -79.29 21.29
N LYS A 126 -16.83 -79.31 22.63
CA LYS A 126 -17.05 -78.10 23.44
C LYS A 126 -15.92 -77.08 23.26
N HIS A 127 -14.66 -77.54 23.20
CA HIS A 127 -13.53 -76.65 22.95
C HIS A 127 -13.60 -76.01 21.55
N ARG A 128 -13.95 -76.78 20.52
CA ARG A 128 -14.20 -76.26 19.17
C ARG A 128 -15.26 -75.16 19.16
N ALA A 129 -16.39 -75.35 19.86
CA ALA A 129 -17.43 -74.33 19.97
C ALA A 129 -16.93 -73.04 20.66
N SER A 130 -16.04 -73.15 21.65
CA SER A 130 -15.41 -71.98 22.30
C SER A 130 -14.48 -71.21 21.36
N LEU A 131 -13.69 -71.92 20.53
CA LEU A 131 -12.83 -71.32 19.51
C LEU A 131 -13.63 -70.68 18.37
N GLU A 132 -14.75 -71.29 17.94
CA GLU A 132 -15.68 -70.70 16.97
C GLU A 132 -16.33 -69.42 17.49
N THR A 133 -16.65 -69.36 18.79
CA THR A 133 -17.16 -68.15 19.45
C THR A 133 -16.11 -67.04 19.48
N LEU A 134 -14.85 -67.37 19.83
CA LEU A 134 -13.72 -66.44 19.79
C LEU A 134 -13.47 -65.89 18.39
N ARG A 135 -13.52 -66.75 17.37
CA ARG A 135 -13.44 -66.34 15.95
C ARG A 135 -14.55 -65.36 15.59
N GLY A 136 -15.79 -65.62 15.98
CA GLY A 136 -16.91 -64.70 15.74
C GLY A 136 -16.75 -63.33 16.42
N ILE A 137 -16.13 -63.29 17.60
CA ILE A 137 -15.80 -62.03 18.30
C ILE A 137 -14.72 -61.25 17.55
N LEU A 138 -13.67 -61.92 17.06
CA LEU A 138 -12.59 -61.30 16.28
C LEU A 138 -13.11 -60.75 14.94
N ASP A 139 -13.94 -61.51 14.22
CA ASP A 139 -14.56 -61.07 12.97
C ASP A 139 -15.49 -59.85 13.20
N GLY A 140 -16.25 -59.84 14.31
CA GLY A 140 -17.09 -58.71 14.70
C GLY A 140 -16.33 -57.44 15.08
N LYS A 141 -15.11 -57.57 15.62
CA LYS A 141 -14.22 -56.43 15.88
C LYS A 141 -13.65 -55.86 14.58
N ARG A 142 -13.19 -56.72 13.65
CA ARG A 142 -12.72 -56.29 12.31
C ARG A 142 -13.76 -55.51 11.54
N SER A 143 -15.02 -55.96 11.52
CA SER A 143 -16.09 -55.23 10.82
C SER A 143 -16.30 -53.84 11.40
N LYS A 144 -16.36 -53.70 12.73
CA LYS A 144 -16.54 -52.39 13.38
C LYS A 144 -15.35 -51.46 13.19
N GLN A 145 -14.14 -52.02 13.07
CA GLN A 145 -12.93 -51.27 12.79
C GLN A 145 -12.92 -50.76 11.34
N ALA A 146 -13.22 -51.64 10.38
CA ALA A 146 -13.34 -51.25 8.98
C ALA A 146 -14.40 -50.16 8.75
N ASP A 147 -15.53 -50.21 9.46
CA ASP A 147 -16.57 -49.18 9.40
C ASP A 147 -16.09 -47.83 9.96
N LYS A 148 -15.36 -47.84 11.09
CA LYS A 148 -14.78 -46.61 11.68
C LYS A 148 -13.70 -45.99 10.79
N GLU A 149 -12.80 -46.81 10.23
CA GLU A 149 -11.77 -46.35 9.29
C GLU A 149 -12.41 -45.75 8.03
N ALA A 150 -13.48 -46.36 7.50
CA ALA A 150 -14.23 -45.82 6.37
C ALA A 150 -14.90 -44.48 6.68
N GLU A 151 -15.52 -44.33 7.85
CA GLU A 151 -16.13 -43.06 8.30
C GLU A 151 -15.08 -41.96 8.46
N GLN A 152 -13.94 -42.25 9.08
CA GLN A 152 -12.85 -41.27 9.25
C GLN A 152 -12.22 -40.88 7.91
N THR A 153 -12.05 -41.82 7.00
CA THR A 153 -11.53 -41.55 5.65
C THR A 153 -12.50 -40.65 4.87
N ALA A 154 -13.81 -40.84 5.01
CA ALA A 154 -14.83 -40.00 4.39
C ALA A 154 -14.86 -38.57 4.95
N VAL A 155 -14.67 -38.40 6.26
CA VAL A 155 -14.57 -37.08 6.91
C VAL A 155 -13.32 -36.33 6.43
N MET A 156 -12.18 -37.02 6.35
CA MET A 156 -10.94 -36.46 5.83
C MET A 156 -11.05 -36.03 4.35
N ALA A 157 -11.72 -36.83 3.52
CA ALA A 157 -11.98 -36.49 2.13
C ALA A 157 -12.86 -35.23 1.99
N ARG A 158 -13.90 -35.07 2.82
CA ARG A 158 -14.74 -33.87 2.82
C ARG A 158 -13.98 -32.62 3.27
N LEU A 159 -13.26 -32.70 4.39
CA LEU A 159 -12.53 -31.55 4.93
C LEU A 159 -11.40 -31.10 3.98
N SER A 160 -10.75 -32.03 3.28
CA SER A 160 -9.74 -31.70 2.27
C SER A 160 -10.35 -31.01 1.04
N GLU A 161 -11.54 -31.40 0.60
CA GLU A 161 -12.26 -30.70 -0.46
C GLU A 161 -12.70 -29.28 -0.04
N GLU A 162 -13.16 -29.11 1.21
CA GLU A 162 -13.50 -27.80 1.77
C GLU A 162 -12.29 -26.86 1.88
N ILE A 163 -11.10 -27.37 2.26
CA ILE A 163 -9.85 -26.58 2.25
C ILE A 163 -9.50 -26.11 0.83
N ILE A 164 -9.62 -26.98 -0.18
CA ILE A 164 -9.32 -26.61 -1.57
C ILE A 164 -10.26 -25.49 -2.04
N GLN A 165 -11.55 -25.59 -1.71
CA GLN A 165 -12.52 -24.54 -2.03
C GLN A 165 -12.25 -23.23 -1.27
N ALA A 166 -11.91 -23.31 0.02
CA ALA A 166 -11.55 -22.14 0.81
C ALA A 166 -10.30 -21.43 0.25
N ALA A 167 -9.25 -22.18 -0.10
CA ALA A 167 -8.02 -21.65 -0.70
C ALA A 167 -8.27 -20.99 -2.07
N GLN A 168 -9.16 -21.55 -2.89
CA GLN A 168 -9.59 -20.91 -4.15
C GLN A 168 -10.32 -19.59 -3.90
N GLN A 169 -11.23 -19.54 -2.91
CA GLN A 169 -11.91 -18.30 -2.54
C GLN A 169 -10.91 -17.25 -2.00
N THR A 170 -9.95 -17.63 -1.16
CA THR A 170 -8.89 -16.74 -0.67
C THR A 170 -8.10 -16.16 -1.84
N LYS A 171 -7.74 -16.98 -2.84
CA LYS A 171 -7.05 -16.52 -4.06
C LYS A 171 -7.87 -15.51 -4.85
N GLU A 172 -9.17 -15.76 -5.05
CA GLU A 172 -10.06 -14.80 -5.72
C GLU A 172 -10.16 -13.48 -4.95
N LYS A 173 -10.33 -13.53 -3.62
CA LYS A 173 -10.40 -12.33 -2.78
C LYS A 173 -9.10 -11.53 -2.80
N ARG A 174 -7.93 -12.18 -2.79
CA ARG A 174 -6.62 -11.51 -2.98
C ARG A 174 -6.56 -10.77 -4.32
N SER A 175 -7.03 -11.38 -5.41
CA SER A 175 -7.05 -10.71 -6.73
C SER A 175 -7.97 -9.48 -6.76
N ARG A 176 -9.12 -9.52 -6.04
CA ARG A 176 -10.04 -8.39 -5.93
C ARG A 176 -9.44 -7.24 -5.13
N LEU A 177 -8.79 -7.54 -4.00
CA LEU A 177 -8.06 -6.55 -3.21
C LEU A 177 -6.96 -5.87 -4.04
N GLU A 178 -6.21 -6.65 -4.82
CA GLU A 178 -5.14 -6.13 -5.67
C GLU A 178 -5.69 -5.26 -6.81
N THR A 179 -6.86 -5.61 -7.36
CA THR A 179 -7.59 -4.79 -8.34
C THR A 179 -8.08 -3.47 -7.71
N ALA A 180 -8.61 -3.52 -6.49
CA ALA A 180 -9.03 -2.34 -5.74
C ALA A 180 -7.85 -1.40 -5.42
N ARG A 181 -6.68 -1.97 -5.08
CA ARG A 181 -5.43 -1.21 -4.89
C ARG A 181 -4.99 -0.50 -6.15
N ARG A 182 -4.94 -1.20 -7.29
CA ARG A 182 -4.59 -0.56 -8.57
C ARG A 182 -5.57 0.54 -8.95
N ALA A 183 -6.88 0.31 -8.77
CA ALA A 183 -7.89 1.33 -9.02
C ALA A 183 -7.71 2.57 -8.11
N ARG A 184 -7.31 2.39 -6.85
CA ARG A 184 -6.98 3.49 -5.95
C ARG A 184 -5.70 4.23 -6.39
N GLU A 185 -4.67 3.50 -6.80
CA GLU A 185 -3.41 4.10 -7.27
C GLU A 185 -3.65 4.92 -8.55
N GLU A 186 -4.43 4.40 -9.51
CA GLU A 186 -4.83 5.12 -10.71
C GLU A 186 -5.64 6.37 -10.39
N THR A 187 -6.61 6.28 -9.46
CA THR A 187 -7.41 7.46 -9.09
C THR A 187 -6.62 8.47 -8.27
N ALA A 188 -5.70 8.01 -7.42
CA ALA A 188 -4.78 8.88 -6.70
C ALA A 188 -3.84 9.61 -7.66
N ALA A 189 -3.30 8.92 -8.66
CA ALA A 189 -2.48 9.53 -9.71
C ALA A 189 -3.27 10.54 -10.55
N ALA A 190 -4.51 10.21 -10.92
CA ALA A 190 -5.38 11.13 -11.67
C ALA A 190 -5.77 12.37 -10.85
N VAL A 191 -6.07 12.20 -9.55
CA VAL A 191 -6.36 13.33 -8.65
C VAL A 191 -5.11 14.18 -8.44
N GLN A 192 -3.93 13.57 -8.27
CA GLN A 192 -2.67 14.30 -8.13
C GLN A 192 -2.35 15.10 -9.41
N ALA A 193 -2.47 14.49 -10.59
CA ALA A 193 -2.27 15.17 -11.86
C ALA A 193 -3.25 16.36 -12.04
N ASN A 194 -4.48 16.23 -11.56
CA ASN A 194 -5.45 17.34 -11.57
C ASN A 194 -5.06 18.45 -10.57
N ILE A 195 -4.55 18.11 -9.38
CA ILE A 195 -4.02 19.08 -8.42
C ILE A 195 -2.84 19.84 -9.02
N ASP A 196 -1.90 19.12 -9.65
CA ASP A 196 -0.71 19.72 -10.28
C ASP A 196 -1.14 20.67 -11.42
N ALA A 197 -2.08 20.25 -12.28
CA ALA A 197 -2.63 21.10 -13.34
C ALA A 197 -3.35 22.35 -12.78
N CYS A 198 -4.10 22.22 -11.68
CA CYS A 198 -4.72 23.35 -11.01
C CYS A 198 -3.67 24.28 -10.35
N ALA A 199 -2.59 23.73 -9.80
CA ALA A 199 -1.50 24.49 -9.21
C ALA A 199 -0.73 25.29 -10.28
N ASP A 200 -0.47 24.69 -11.43
CA ASP A 200 0.14 25.36 -12.59
C ASP A 200 -0.77 26.49 -13.11
N ALA A 201 -2.08 26.24 -13.23
CA ALA A 201 -3.05 27.26 -13.61
C ALA A 201 -3.11 28.42 -12.60
N PHE A 202 -3.03 28.12 -11.30
CA PHE A 202 -2.93 29.13 -10.25
C PHE A 202 -1.64 29.94 -10.37
N ALA A 203 -0.48 29.28 -10.54
CA ALA A 203 0.80 29.95 -10.69
C ALA A 203 0.82 30.88 -11.91
N ALA A 204 0.30 30.41 -13.05
CA ALA A 204 0.16 31.21 -14.26
C ALA A 204 -0.78 32.41 -14.06
N ALA A 205 -1.96 32.19 -13.47
CA ALA A 205 -2.91 33.27 -13.18
C ALA A 205 -2.34 34.29 -12.18
N SER A 206 -1.59 33.84 -11.18
CA SER A 206 -0.93 34.69 -10.18
C SER A 206 0.16 35.55 -10.79
N ALA A 207 1.01 34.97 -11.65
CA ALA A 207 2.04 35.70 -12.38
C ALA A 207 1.44 36.78 -13.28
N VAL A 208 0.40 36.44 -14.05
CA VAL A 208 -0.31 37.40 -14.92
C VAL A 208 -0.97 38.51 -14.10
N HIS A 209 -1.63 38.17 -12.99
CA HIS A 209 -2.24 39.17 -12.11
C HIS A 209 -1.20 40.12 -11.49
N THR A 210 -0.07 39.58 -11.03
CA THR A 210 1.03 40.38 -10.46
C THR A 210 1.60 41.34 -11.50
N ALA A 211 1.87 40.86 -12.72
CA ALA A 211 2.35 41.71 -13.81
C ALA A 211 1.33 42.81 -14.19
N ALA A 212 0.04 42.49 -14.20
CA ALA A 212 -1.02 43.48 -14.45
C ALA A 212 -1.07 44.56 -13.36
N VAL A 213 -0.95 44.18 -12.08
CA VAL A 213 -0.91 45.10 -10.94
C VAL A 213 0.34 45.98 -10.99
N GLU A 214 1.52 45.42 -11.27
CA GLU A 214 2.77 46.17 -11.42
C GLU A 214 2.69 47.17 -12.59
N HIS A 215 2.15 46.75 -13.73
CA HIS A 215 1.97 47.64 -14.88
C HIS A 215 0.98 48.78 -14.56
N HIS A 216 -0.15 48.48 -13.92
CA HIS A 216 -1.14 49.47 -13.50
C HIS A 216 -0.57 50.46 -12.46
N THR A 217 0.20 49.98 -11.48
CA THR A 217 0.85 50.83 -10.47
C THR A 217 1.93 51.73 -11.07
N ALA A 218 2.75 51.20 -11.98
CA ALA A 218 3.73 51.99 -12.74
C ALA A 218 3.04 53.09 -13.57
N MET A 219 1.92 52.77 -14.22
CA MET A 219 1.15 53.75 -14.98
C MET A 219 0.51 54.82 -14.08
N LYS A 220 -0.04 54.45 -12.91
CA LYS A 220 -0.54 55.42 -11.91
C LYS A 220 0.57 56.38 -11.44
N ALA A 221 1.78 55.88 -11.22
CA ALA A 221 2.93 56.73 -10.88
C ALA A 221 3.30 57.68 -12.04
N ALA A 222 3.21 57.25 -13.30
CA ALA A 222 3.41 58.11 -14.46
C ALA A 222 2.34 59.20 -14.58
N VAL A 223 1.07 58.86 -14.37
CA VAL A 223 -0.05 59.83 -14.32
C VAL A 223 0.17 60.87 -13.22
N GLN A 224 0.63 60.44 -12.03
CA GLN A 224 0.96 61.36 -10.94
C GLN A 224 2.08 62.34 -11.35
N ARG A 225 3.18 61.86 -11.94
CA ARG A 225 4.26 62.73 -12.43
C ARG A 225 3.77 63.71 -13.51
N LEU A 226 2.93 63.27 -14.44
CA LEU A 226 2.32 64.14 -15.44
C LEU A 226 1.43 65.21 -14.79
N SER A 227 0.71 64.88 -13.72
CA SER A 227 -0.08 65.86 -12.96
C SER A 227 0.79 66.94 -12.30
N GLU A 228 1.94 66.55 -11.74
CA GLU A 228 2.96 67.47 -11.21
C GLU A 228 3.58 68.33 -12.33
N HIS A 229 3.78 67.76 -13.52
CA HIS A 229 4.20 68.54 -14.68
C HIS A 229 3.14 69.56 -15.13
N VAL A 230 1.85 69.21 -15.10
CA VAL A 230 0.77 70.16 -15.39
C VAL A 230 0.77 71.32 -14.40
N THR A 231 0.94 71.07 -13.10
CA THR A 231 0.99 72.15 -12.10
C THR A 231 2.21 73.05 -12.30
N ALA A 232 3.39 72.48 -12.56
CA ALA A 232 4.60 73.24 -12.88
C ALA A 232 4.49 74.03 -14.19
N ARG A 233 3.80 73.50 -15.21
CA ARG A 233 3.56 74.22 -16.47
C ARG A 233 2.53 75.34 -16.29
N THR A 234 1.53 75.13 -15.43
CA THR A 234 0.53 76.15 -15.10
C THR A 234 1.20 77.36 -14.41
N SER A 235 2.09 77.12 -13.45
CA SER A 235 2.85 78.22 -12.83
C SER A 235 3.79 78.92 -13.80
N ALA A 236 4.42 78.20 -14.73
CA ALA A 236 5.25 78.80 -15.78
C ALA A 236 4.45 79.69 -16.74
N VAL A 237 3.22 79.30 -17.11
CA VAL A 237 2.30 80.14 -17.89
C VAL A 237 1.97 81.42 -17.12
N ALA A 238 1.60 81.30 -15.84
CA ALA A 238 1.28 82.46 -15.01
C ALA A 238 2.46 83.44 -14.88
N LEU A 239 3.69 82.95 -14.69
CA LEU A 239 4.88 83.80 -14.65
C LEU A 239 5.13 84.51 -16.00
N ALA A 240 4.98 83.79 -17.12
CA ALA A 240 5.15 84.37 -18.45
C ALA A 240 4.06 85.39 -18.80
N GLU A 241 2.83 85.19 -18.30
CA GLU A 241 1.72 86.14 -18.41
C GLU A 241 2.01 87.44 -17.65
N VAL A 242 2.46 87.33 -16.39
CA VAL A 242 2.87 88.50 -15.59
C VAL A 242 4.02 89.27 -16.26
N GLU A 243 5.03 88.57 -16.82
CA GLU A 243 6.09 89.24 -17.56
C GLU A 243 5.54 89.94 -18.81
N LEU A 244 4.67 89.29 -19.58
CA LEU A 244 4.04 89.89 -20.76
C LEU A 244 3.27 91.18 -20.40
N GLU A 245 2.44 91.14 -19.36
CA GLU A 245 1.70 92.31 -18.87
C GLU A 245 2.65 93.44 -18.45
N ALA A 246 3.70 93.12 -17.69
CA ALA A 246 4.71 94.10 -17.28
C ALA A 246 5.41 94.75 -18.49
N ARG A 247 5.77 93.97 -19.52
CA ARG A 247 6.38 94.51 -20.76
C ARG A 247 5.40 95.36 -21.56
N GLN A 248 4.13 94.96 -21.64
CA GLN A 248 3.09 95.74 -22.32
C GLN A 248 2.84 97.09 -21.62
N ALA A 249 2.77 97.09 -20.29
CA ALA A 249 2.66 98.32 -19.51
C ALA A 249 3.87 99.25 -19.71
N ALA A 250 5.09 98.69 -19.76
CA ALA A 250 6.30 99.45 -20.06
C ALA A 250 6.30 100.06 -21.48
N VAL A 251 5.79 99.32 -22.47
CA VAL A 251 5.61 99.84 -23.84
C VAL A 251 4.60 100.99 -23.83
N ALA A 252 3.43 100.84 -23.20
CA ALA A 252 2.41 101.88 -23.14
C ALA A 252 2.93 103.16 -22.47
N SER A 253 3.68 103.04 -21.37
CA SER A 253 4.35 104.17 -20.72
C SER A 253 5.36 104.86 -21.65
N GLN A 254 6.19 104.08 -22.35
CA GLN A 254 7.19 104.61 -23.29
C GLN A 254 6.55 105.24 -24.55
N GLU A 255 5.37 104.77 -24.98
CA GLU A 255 4.57 105.39 -26.03
C GLU A 255 4.07 106.78 -25.61
N ALA A 256 3.60 106.93 -24.37
CA ALA A 256 3.21 108.22 -23.82
C ALA A 256 4.42 109.19 -23.75
N GLU A 257 5.58 108.72 -23.27
CA GLU A 257 6.83 109.51 -23.29
C GLU A 257 7.22 109.91 -24.72
N SER A 258 7.08 109.02 -25.71
CA SER A 258 7.39 109.30 -27.12
C SER A 258 6.45 110.34 -27.70
N ALA A 259 5.15 110.27 -27.39
CA ALA A 259 4.16 111.25 -27.81
C ALA A 259 4.51 112.64 -27.22
N GLN A 260 4.82 112.71 -25.93
CA GLN A 260 5.22 113.96 -25.28
C GLN A 260 6.52 114.53 -25.86
N ALA A 261 7.55 113.71 -26.09
CA ALA A 261 8.81 114.16 -26.67
C ALA A 261 8.63 114.70 -28.10
N ASN A 262 7.77 114.05 -28.90
CA ASN A 262 7.42 114.51 -30.24
C ASN A 262 6.65 115.83 -30.24
N GLU A 263 5.75 116.03 -29.27
CA GLU A 263 5.02 117.27 -29.11
C GLU A 263 5.98 118.42 -28.75
N MET A 264 6.88 118.21 -27.78
CA MET A 264 7.92 119.19 -27.44
C MET A 264 8.83 119.52 -28.64
N ARG A 265 9.15 118.52 -29.48
CA ARG A 265 9.89 118.75 -30.73
C ARG A 265 9.12 119.63 -31.71
N ARG A 266 7.81 119.38 -31.91
CA ARG A 266 6.96 120.19 -32.80
C ARG A 266 6.84 121.64 -32.31
N GLN A 267 6.74 121.85 -31.01
CA GLN A 267 6.72 123.18 -30.40
C GLN A 267 8.06 123.92 -30.59
N ALA A 268 9.19 123.23 -30.44
CA ALA A 268 10.50 123.83 -30.70
C ALA A 268 10.69 124.14 -32.20
N GLU A 269 10.19 123.27 -33.10
CA GLU A 269 10.22 123.49 -34.54
C GLU A 269 9.38 124.71 -34.95
N SER A 270 8.17 124.85 -34.40
CA SER A 270 7.32 126.00 -34.68
C SER A 270 7.94 127.29 -34.16
N ALA A 271 8.53 127.29 -32.96
CA ALA A 271 9.27 128.43 -32.41
C ALA A 271 10.47 128.82 -33.28
N LEU A 272 11.23 127.84 -33.79
CA LEU A 272 12.31 128.08 -34.74
C LEU A 272 11.79 128.74 -36.02
N ARG A 273 10.72 128.20 -36.63
CA ARG A 273 10.10 128.79 -37.83
C ARG A 273 9.65 130.23 -37.61
N VAL A 274 9.03 130.53 -36.47
CA VAL A 274 8.61 131.90 -36.11
C VAL A 274 9.82 132.82 -35.95
N ALA A 275 10.88 132.37 -35.26
CA ALA A 275 12.09 133.16 -35.08
C ALA A 275 12.80 133.44 -36.42
N THR A 276 12.90 132.45 -37.30
CA THR A 276 13.47 132.61 -38.64
C THR A 276 12.65 133.57 -39.49
N ALA A 277 11.32 133.43 -39.50
CA ALA A 277 10.44 134.35 -40.23
C ALA A 277 10.52 135.80 -39.73
N ALA A 278 10.66 136.01 -38.40
CA ALA A 278 10.84 137.34 -37.83
C ALA A 278 12.18 137.97 -38.26
N LEU A 279 13.27 137.18 -38.28
CA LEU A 279 14.57 137.62 -38.79
C LEU A 279 14.50 137.96 -40.30
N ASP A 280 13.87 137.13 -41.12
CA ASP A 280 13.71 137.37 -42.55
C ASP A 280 12.88 138.63 -42.83
N SER A 281 11.76 138.82 -42.11
CA SER A 281 10.93 140.02 -42.21
C SER A 281 11.71 141.27 -41.84
N HIS A 282 12.43 141.25 -40.71
CA HIS A 282 13.25 142.39 -40.29
C HIS A 282 14.39 142.68 -41.27
N THR A 283 14.99 141.66 -41.87
CA THR A 283 16.04 141.82 -42.90
C THR A 283 15.49 142.51 -44.14
N GLN A 284 14.29 142.13 -44.58
CA GLN A 284 13.59 142.78 -45.70
C GLN A 284 13.21 144.23 -45.38
N ASP A 285 12.69 144.49 -44.19
CA ASP A 285 12.28 145.84 -43.76
C ASP A 285 13.49 146.76 -43.56
N THR A 286 14.57 146.24 -42.97
CA THR A 286 15.87 146.93 -42.87
C THR A 286 16.40 147.30 -44.25
N ALA A 287 16.34 146.38 -45.22
CA ALA A 287 16.76 146.67 -46.59
C ALA A 287 15.88 147.75 -47.26
N ARG A 288 14.56 147.77 -46.99
CA ARG A 288 13.65 148.83 -47.46
C ARG A 288 13.97 150.18 -46.82
N ARG A 289 14.15 150.23 -45.50
CA ARG A 289 14.54 151.45 -44.76
C ARG A 289 15.89 151.98 -45.20
N ALA A 290 16.88 151.12 -45.38
CA ALA A 290 18.21 151.49 -45.86
C ALA A 290 18.14 152.17 -47.23
N ARG A 291 17.38 151.62 -48.18
CA ARG A 291 17.13 152.25 -49.49
C ARG A 291 16.42 153.60 -49.36
N ALA A 292 15.41 153.72 -48.49
CA ALA A 292 14.70 154.97 -48.25
C ALA A 292 15.63 156.08 -47.72
N HIS A 293 16.45 155.77 -46.71
CA HIS A 293 17.43 156.72 -46.17
C HIS A 293 18.56 157.03 -47.15
N GLU A 294 18.98 156.09 -47.99
CA GLU A 294 19.96 156.36 -49.06
C GLU A 294 19.42 157.38 -50.06
N VAL A 295 18.16 157.25 -50.47
CA VAL A 295 17.48 158.23 -51.34
C VAL A 295 17.32 159.58 -50.64
N GLU A 296 16.99 159.60 -49.35
CA GLU A 296 16.85 160.82 -48.55
C GLU A 296 18.20 161.57 -48.43
N VAL A 297 19.29 160.85 -48.15
CA VAL A 297 20.65 161.41 -48.14
C VAL A 297 21.03 161.93 -49.52
N ARG A 298 20.80 161.18 -50.61
CA ARG A 298 21.08 161.66 -51.98
C ARG A 298 20.35 162.96 -52.29
N ARG A 299 19.05 163.04 -51.99
CA ARG A 299 18.26 164.27 -52.19
C ARG A 299 18.79 165.45 -51.35
N ALA A 300 19.24 165.20 -50.12
CA ALA A 300 19.85 166.22 -49.28
C ALA A 300 21.23 166.65 -49.79
N GLU A 301 22.04 165.72 -50.33
CA GLU A 301 23.33 166.01 -50.99
C GLU A 301 23.14 166.85 -52.25
N GLU A 302 22.17 166.51 -53.11
CA GLU A 302 21.79 167.30 -54.28
C GLU A 302 21.34 168.72 -53.90
N ARG A 303 20.52 168.87 -52.83
CA ARG A 303 20.11 170.19 -52.33
C ARG A 303 21.27 170.97 -51.73
N SER A 304 22.14 170.33 -50.95
CA SER A 304 23.31 170.96 -50.35
C SER A 304 24.31 171.42 -51.42
N THR A 305 24.61 170.59 -52.42
CA THR A 305 25.49 170.95 -53.54
C THR A 305 24.90 172.09 -54.37
N THR A 306 23.60 172.04 -54.68
CA THR A 306 22.90 173.13 -55.38
C THR A 306 22.93 174.43 -54.57
N ALA A 307 22.63 174.39 -53.28
CA ALA A 307 22.65 175.57 -52.41
C ALA A 307 24.08 176.12 -52.21
N THR A 308 25.10 175.25 -52.14
CA THR A 308 26.51 175.65 -52.07
C THR A 308 26.96 176.30 -53.39
N ALA A 309 26.54 175.76 -54.54
CA ALA A 309 26.79 176.39 -55.83
C ALA A 309 26.13 177.77 -55.94
N LEU A 310 24.91 177.94 -55.41
CA LEU A 310 24.24 179.25 -55.34
C LEU A 310 24.96 180.23 -54.41
N ARG A 311 25.47 179.77 -53.26
CA ARG A 311 26.34 180.55 -52.36
C ARG A 311 27.61 181.03 -53.08
N ASP A 312 28.22 180.19 -53.93
CA ASP A 312 29.46 180.51 -54.63
C ASP A 312 29.24 181.34 -55.92
N MET A 313 28.04 181.32 -56.50
CA MET A 313 27.67 182.20 -57.62
C MET A 313 27.68 183.70 -57.23
N ALA A 314 27.52 184.02 -55.95
CA ALA A 314 27.59 185.39 -55.43
C ALA A 314 29.04 185.93 -55.25
N THR A 315 30.08 185.08 -55.37
CA THR A 315 31.49 185.49 -55.18
C THR A 315 32.20 185.94 -56.47
N ARG A 316 31.48 186.07 -57.60
CA ARG A 316 32.02 186.66 -58.84
C ARG A 316 32.15 188.18 -58.69
N ARG A 317 33.29 188.60 -58.13
CA ARG A 317 33.78 189.99 -58.04
C ARG A 317 33.81 190.67 -59.42
N SER A 318 32.69 191.27 -59.86
CA SER A 318 32.66 192.22 -60.98
C SER A 318 31.42 193.12 -60.98
N LEU A 319 30.85 193.43 -59.81
CA LEU A 319 29.65 194.27 -59.71
C LEU A 319 29.94 195.52 -58.89
N HIS A 320 29.56 196.66 -59.48
CA HIS A 320 29.82 198.02 -59.03
C HIS A 320 29.13 198.36 -57.69
N ASP A 321 29.70 199.33 -56.96
CA ASP A 321 29.42 199.66 -55.56
C ASP A 321 27.95 200.05 -55.23
N GLU A 322 27.10 200.28 -56.23
CA GLU A 322 25.70 200.67 -56.02
C GLU A 322 24.71 199.48 -55.92
N ASP A 323 25.08 198.28 -56.39
CA ASP A 323 24.24 197.06 -56.31
C ASP A 323 24.55 196.18 -55.07
N ALA A 324 25.59 196.52 -54.30
CA ALA A 324 26.04 195.72 -53.16
C ALA A 324 25.02 195.65 -52.01
N ALA A 325 24.24 196.72 -51.78
CA ALA A 325 23.25 196.77 -50.70
C ALA A 325 21.96 195.99 -51.01
N SER A 326 21.52 195.97 -52.28
CA SER A 326 20.32 195.23 -52.72
C SER A 326 20.57 193.72 -52.81
N LEU A 327 21.82 193.31 -53.04
CA LEU A 327 22.22 191.90 -53.10
C LEU A 327 22.61 191.29 -51.74
N ALA A 328 22.94 192.08 -50.72
CA ALA A 328 23.30 191.57 -49.39
C ALA A 328 22.19 190.74 -48.73
N GLU A 329 20.92 191.08 -48.95
CA GLU A 329 19.79 190.31 -48.41
C GLU A 329 19.61 188.97 -49.13
N VAL A 330 19.87 188.93 -50.45
CA VAL A 330 19.84 187.71 -51.26
C VAL A 330 21.02 186.80 -50.92
N GLU A 331 22.20 187.36 -50.71
CA GLU A 331 23.39 186.63 -50.28
C GLU A 331 23.22 186.02 -48.88
N LYS A 332 22.64 186.78 -47.93
CA LYS A 332 22.27 186.25 -46.62
C LYS A 332 21.27 185.10 -46.74
N LYS A 333 20.20 185.25 -47.53
CA LYS A 333 19.22 184.18 -47.79
C LYS A 333 19.85 182.95 -48.46
N ALA A 334 20.81 183.13 -49.36
CA ALA A 334 21.54 182.04 -50.01
C ALA A 334 22.50 181.33 -49.04
N ARG A 335 23.18 182.07 -48.15
CA ARG A 335 23.99 181.51 -47.06
C ARG A 335 23.14 180.73 -46.07
N ASP A 336 22.04 181.32 -45.59
CA ASP A 336 21.10 180.67 -44.68
C ASP A 336 20.48 179.40 -45.31
N ALA A 337 20.16 179.43 -46.62
CA ALA A 337 19.67 178.27 -47.35
C ALA A 337 20.74 177.18 -47.54
N ALA A 338 22.01 177.56 -47.78
CA ALA A 338 23.13 176.62 -47.89
C ALA A 338 23.45 175.98 -46.53
N GLU A 339 23.48 176.77 -45.45
CA GLU A 339 23.65 176.27 -44.09
C GLU A 339 22.49 175.34 -43.70
N SER A 340 21.24 175.74 -43.96
CA SER A 340 20.06 174.88 -43.74
C SER A 340 20.11 173.59 -44.56
N ALA A 341 20.62 173.62 -45.80
CA ALA A 341 20.76 172.42 -46.64
C ALA A 341 21.92 171.51 -46.16
N ILE A 342 23.02 172.09 -45.65
CA ILE A 342 24.12 171.35 -45.03
C ILE A 342 23.66 170.70 -43.71
N GLU A 343 22.90 171.42 -42.88
CA GLU A 343 22.27 170.88 -41.66
C GLU A 343 21.25 169.79 -41.97
N ALA A 344 20.44 169.96 -43.01
CA ALA A 344 19.51 168.92 -43.45
C ALA A 344 20.25 167.66 -43.94
N LEU A 345 21.40 167.83 -44.60
CA LEU A 345 22.27 166.72 -45.02
C LEU A 345 22.93 166.02 -43.83
N SER A 346 23.46 166.76 -42.85
CA SER A 346 24.02 166.18 -41.64
C SER A 346 22.96 165.42 -40.85
N ALA A 347 21.77 166.01 -40.66
CA ALA A 347 20.63 165.36 -40.00
C ALA A 347 20.16 164.10 -40.76
N ALA A 348 20.12 164.11 -42.09
CA ALA A 348 19.77 162.93 -42.89
C ALA A 348 20.83 161.82 -42.75
N LYS A 349 22.13 162.17 -42.74
CA LYS A 349 23.23 161.23 -42.49
C LYS A 349 23.18 160.64 -41.08
N GLU A 350 22.88 161.47 -40.07
CA GLU A 350 22.70 161.02 -38.69
C GLU A 350 21.50 160.08 -38.54
N ARG A 351 20.33 160.42 -39.10
CA ARG A 351 19.15 159.54 -39.12
C ARG A 351 19.45 158.19 -39.78
N ARG A 352 20.17 158.18 -40.90
CA ARG A 352 20.61 156.93 -41.54
C ARG A 352 21.51 156.10 -40.62
N ASN A 353 22.47 156.75 -39.95
CA ASN A 353 23.42 156.05 -39.08
C ASN A 353 22.75 155.50 -37.81
N THR A 354 21.82 156.25 -37.20
CA THR A 354 21.04 155.78 -36.03
C THR A 354 20.08 154.67 -36.42
N ALA A 355 19.39 154.77 -37.56
CA ALA A 355 18.58 153.68 -38.10
C ALA A 355 19.43 152.43 -38.37
N ARG A 356 20.62 152.56 -38.97
CA ARG A 356 21.53 151.43 -39.18
C ARG A 356 22.00 150.78 -37.89
N GLN A 357 22.33 151.57 -36.86
CA GLN A 357 22.75 151.04 -35.56
C GLN A 357 21.60 150.30 -34.85
N THR A 358 20.39 150.86 -34.87
CA THR A 358 19.20 150.23 -34.29
C THR A 358 18.80 148.95 -35.05
N ASP A 359 18.88 148.96 -36.38
CA ASP A 359 18.66 147.79 -37.24
C ASP A 359 19.72 146.70 -37.03
N ALA A 360 20.98 147.06 -36.82
CA ALA A 360 22.05 146.12 -36.49
C ALA A 360 21.84 145.50 -35.09
N ALA A 361 21.47 146.30 -34.10
CA ALA A 361 21.20 145.81 -32.74
C ALA A 361 19.98 144.88 -32.68
N THR A 362 18.91 145.19 -33.42
CA THR A 362 17.72 144.34 -33.55
C THR A 362 18.03 143.06 -34.33
N SER A 363 18.81 143.14 -35.42
CA SER A 363 19.28 141.95 -36.16
C SER A 363 20.07 141.02 -35.25
N ALA A 364 21.03 141.53 -34.46
CA ALA A 364 21.81 140.72 -33.52
C ALA A 364 20.93 140.00 -32.47
N LYS A 365 19.90 140.68 -31.95
CA LYS A 365 18.92 140.07 -31.03
C LYS A 365 18.10 138.96 -31.70
N LEU A 366 17.66 139.17 -32.94
CA LEU A 366 16.91 138.17 -33.70
C LEU A 366 17.79 136.97 -34.08
N TYR A 367 19.05 137.18 -34.49
CA TYR A 367 20.03 136.11 -34.69
C TYR A 367 20.23 135.27 -33.42
N ALA A 368 20.46 135.90 -32.28
CA ALA A 368 20.58 135.19 -31.00
C ALA A 368 19.30 134.39 -30.65
N THR A 369 18.12 134.91 -31.01
CA THR A 369 16.85 134.21 -30.82
C THR A 369 16.73 132.99 -31.74
N VAL A 370 17.14 133.10 -33.00
CA VAL A 370 17.19 131.98 -33.96
C VAL A 370 18.20 130.92 -33.53
N GLU A 371 19.39 131.30 -33.08
CA GLU A 371 20.41 130.37 -32.57
C GLU A 371 19.90 129.60 -31.34
N LYS A 372 19.28 130.32 -30.39
CA LYS A 372 18.67 129.69 -29.21
C LYS A 372 17.56 128.71 -29.61
N ALA A 373 16.68 129.09 -30.53
CA ALA A 373 15.62 128.22 -31.03
C ALA A 373 16.16 127.02 -31.80
N THR A 374 17.24 127.19 -32.58
CA THR A 374 17.92 126.11 -33.32
C THR A 374 18.54 125.11 -32.36
N SER A 375 19.24 125.59 -31.32
CA SER A 375 19.83 124.73 -30.29
C SER A 375 18.75 123.96 -29.51
N ASP A 376 17.65 124.63 -29.12
CA ASP A 376 16.54 123.96 -28.43
C ASP A 376 15.87 122.92 -29.34
N PHE A 377 15.58 123.24 -30.59
CA PHE A 377 15.06 122.28 -31.57
C PHE A 377 15.98 121.05 -31.71
N GLY A 378 17.30 121.26 -31.88
CA GLY A 378 18.27 120.17 -31.96
C GLY A 378 18.27 119.26 -30.72
N LYS A 379 18.20 119.85 -29.52
CA LYS A 379 18.09 119.09 -28.25
C LYS A 379 16.79 118.28 -28.21
N ARG A 380 15.65 118.89 -28.51
CA ARG A 380 14.34 118.21 -28.51
C ARG A 380 14.25 117.12 -29.58
N GLN A 381 14.83 117.35 -30.76
CA GLN A 381 14.92 116.37 -31.83
C GLN A 381 15.74 115.15 -31.39
N HIS A 382 16.90 115.36 -30.77
CA HIS A 382 17.71 114.27 -30.24
C HIS A 382 16.99 113.49 -29.14
N MET A 383 16.34 114.18 -28.18
CA MET A 383 15.54 113.53 -27.14
C MET A 383 14.41 112.67 -27.74
N ALA A 384 13.66 113.19 -28.71
CA ALA A 384 12.60 112.44 -29.38
C ALA A 384 13.14 111.19 -30.09
N ALA A 385 14.29 111.30 -30.77
CA ALA A 385 14.96 110.15 -31.41
C ALA A 385 15.40 109.09 -30.38
N THR A 386 16.01 109.50 -29.27
CA THR A 386 16.43 108.59 -28.20
C THR A 386 15.26 107.86 -27.54
N VAL A 387 14.14 108.57 -27.29
CA VAL A 387 12.91 107.96 -26.76
C VAL A 387 12.31 106.97 -27.79
N ALA A 388 12.29 107.32 -29.07
CA ALA A 388 11.80 106.42 -30.12
C ALA A 388 12.64 105.13 -30.26
N ALA A 389 13.97 105.24 -30.15
CA ALA A 389 14.86 104.07 -30.16
C ALA A 389 14.60 103.14 -28.96
N ARG A 390 14.45 103.70 -27.74
CA ARG A 390 14.08 102.93 -26.55
C ARG A 390 12.72 102.25 -26.69
N LEU A 391 11.73 102.95 -27.25
CA LEU A 391 10.41 102.39 -27.53
C LEU A 391 10.49 101.20 -28.49
N ALA A 392 11.27 101.31 -29.58
CA ALA A 392 11.45 100.21 -30.52
C ALA A 392 12.10 98.98 -29.85
N GLY A 393 13.11 99.19 -29.00
CA GLY A 393 13.71 98.15 -28.18
C GLY A 393 12.71 97.45 -27.25
N ASN A 394 11.94 98.23 -26.49
CA ASN A 394 10.91 97.71 -25.58
C ASN A 394 9.80 96.95 -26.33
N LYS A 395 9.39 97.42 -27.53
CA LYS A 395 8.44 96.69 -28.39
C LYS A 395 9.00 95.37 -28.90
N SER A 396 10.31 95.23 -29.08
CA SER A 396 10.92 93.94 -29.40
C SER A 396 10.85 92.99 -28.21
N VAL A 397 11.26 93.47 -27.03
CA VAL A 397 11.23 92.66 -25.80
C VAL A 397 9.81 92.22 -25.44
N ALA A 398 8.80 93.08 -25.62
CA ALA A 398 7.40 92.72 -25.42
C ALA A 398 6.91 91.63 -26.41
N ARG A 399 7.37 91.66 -27.68
CA ARG A 399 7.07 90.59 -28.65
C ARG A 399 7.73 89.27 -28.26
N ASP A 400 8.95 89.31 -27.75
CA ASP A 400 9.65 88.11 -27.30
C ASP A 400 8.99 87.50 -26.05
N ALA A 401 8.54 88.34 -25.10
CA ALA A 401 7.73 87.91 -23.96
C ALA A 401 6.39 87.28 -24.40
N ALA A 402 5.72 87.86 -25.40
CA ALA A 402 4.47 87.31 -25.95
C ALA A 402 4.68 85.92 -26.59
N LYS A 403 5.79 85.74 -27.31
CA LYS A 403 6.18 84.43 -27.85
C LYS A 403 6.47 83.44 -26.73
N ALA A 404 7.22 83.83 -25.70
CA ALA A 404 7.53 82.97 -24.56
C ALA A 404 6.26 82.50 -23.83
N HIS A 405 5.31 83.41 -23.59
CA HIS A 405 3.99 83.08 -23.06
C HIS A 405 3.24 82.09 -23.99
N GLY A 406 3.20 82.36 -25.30
CA GLY A 406 2.59 81.45 -26.27
C GLY A 406 3.20 80.03 -26.26
N CYS A 407 4.52 79.92 -26.18
CA CYS A 407 5.22 78.65 -26.03
C CYS A 407 4.87 77.94 -24.71
N ALA A 408 4.79 78.68 -23.60
CA ALA A 408 4.41 78.12 -22.30
C ALA A 408 2.97 77.56 -22.33
N VAL A 409 2.03 78.29 -22.92
CA VAL A 409 0.63 77.85 -23.10
C VAL A 409 0.54 76.61 -23.97
N ALA A 410 1.28 76.56 -25.09
CA ALA A 410 1.31 75.40 -25.97
C ALA A 410 1.89 74.16 -25.25
N ALA A 411 2.96 74.34 -24.47
CA ALA A 411 3.55 73.27 -23.67
C ALA A 411 2.58 72.76 -22.59
N LEU A 412 1.85 73.65 -21.90
CA LEU A 412 0.82 73.26 -20.95
C LEU A 412 -0.27 72.42 -21.63
N LYS A 413 -0.80 72.87 -22.77
CA LYS A 413 -1.82 72.12 -23.54
C LYS A 413 -1.34 70.72 -23.93
N SER A 414 -0.10 70.60 -24.39
CA SER A 414 0.49 69.30 -24.75
C SER A 414 0.53 68.34 -23.56
N VAL A 415 1.04 68.80 -22.41
CA VAL A 415 1.16 67.96 -21.20
C VAL A 415 -0.23 67.63 -20.63
N THR A 416 -1.20 68.55 -20.69
CA THR A 416 -2.58 68.27 -20.26
C THR A 416 -3.25 67.21 -21.14
N ALA A 417 -3.04 67.24 -22.46
CA ALA A 417 -3.56 66.22 -23.37
C ALA A 417 -2.93 64.85 -23.11
N GLU A 418 -1.60 64.80 -22.87
CA GLU A 418 -0.90 63.58 -22.52
C GLU A 418 -1.37 63.01 -21.18
N LEU A 419 -1.56 63.86 -20.16
CA LEU A 419 -2.13 63.47 -18.87
C LEU A 419 -3.52 62.84 -19.05
N ALA A 420 -4.40 63.43 -19.86
CA ALA A 420 -5.74 62.91 -20.09
C ALA A 420 -5.70 61.50 -20.71
N LEU A 421 -4.86 61.30 -21.74
CA LEU A 421 -4.72 60.02 -22.42
C LEU A 421 -4.14 58.93 -21.49
N GLN A 422 -3.10 59.25 -20.73
CA GLN A 422 -2.50 58.28 -19.81
C GLN A 422 -3.43 57.97 -18.63
N LYS A 423 -4.21 58.95 -18.18
CA LYS A 423 -5.22 58.75 -17.12
C LYS A 423 -6.35 57.83 -17.59
N GLU A 424 -6.86 58.04 -18.81
CA GLU A 424 -7.86 57.15 -19.41
C GLU A 424 -7.35 55.71 -19.52
N ARG A 425 -6.09 55.53 -19.96
CA ARG A 425 -5.47 54.20 -20.03
C ARG A 425 -5.28 53.55 -18.66
N ALA A 426 -4.89 54.33 -17.65
CA ALA A 426 -4.66 53.83 -16.29
C ALA A 426 -5.96 53.44 -15.58
N GLU A 427 -6.98 54.31 -15.62
CA GLU A 427 -8.26 54.14 -14.91
C GLU A 427 -9.29 53.32 -15.73
N GLY A 428 -9.09 53.16 -17.03
CA GLY A 428 -9.93 52.36 -17.92
C GLY A 428 -9.36 50.96 -18.16
N ASP A 429 -8.55 50.83 -19.21
CA ASP A 429 -8.09 49.54 -19.73
C ASP A 429 -7.29 48.73 -18.70
N LEU A 430 -6.35 49.37 -17.98
CA LEU A 430 -5.49 48.67 -17.03
C LEU A 430 -6.21 48.28 -15.76
N GLU A 431 -7.10 49.13 -15.23
CA GLU A 431 -7.92 48.79 -14.07
C GLU A 431 -8.92 47.67 -14.39
N ALA A 432 -9.47 47.65 -15.59
CA ALA A 432 -10.30 46.55 -16.09
C ALA A 432 -9.49 45.24 -16.23
N GLU A 433 -8.27 45.28 -16.76
CA GLU A 433 -7.41 44.10 -16.88
C GLU A 433 -6.96 43.56 -15.50
N VAL A 434 -6.65 44.44 -14.54
CA VAL A 434 -6.38 44.03 -13.14
C VAL A 434 -7.60 43.34 -12.53
N SER A 435 -8.81 43.87 -12.76
CA SER A 435 -10.05 43.28 -12.25
C SER A 435 -10.33 41.91 -12.86
N LYS A 436 -10.13 41.78 -14.17
CA LYS A 436 -10.29 40.53 -14.92
C LYS A 436 -9.28 39.47 -14.49
N THR A 437 -8.00 39.84 -14.36
CA THR A 437 -6.93 38.93 -13.92
C THR A 437 -7.11 38.49 -12.47
N SER A 438 -7.65 39.37 -11.62
CA SER A 438 -8.04 39.04 -10.25
C SER A 438 -9.16 37.99 -10.22
N ALA A 439 -10.19 38.13 -11.05
CA ALA A 439 -11.26 37.14 -11.16
C ALA A 439 -10.76 35.77 -11.66
N THR A 440 -9.83 35.75 -12.64
CA THR A 440 -9.21 34.49 -13.09
C THR A 440 -8.35 33.84 -12.01
N LEU A 441 -7.61 34.64 -11.21
CA LEU A 441 -6.86 34.13 -10.08
C LEU A 441 -7.78 33.51 -9.02
N GLN A 442 -8.88 34.18 -8.69
CA GLN A 442 -9.87 33.68 -7.74
C GLN A 442 -10.51 32.36 -8.22
N SER A 443 -10.88 32.27 -9.50
CA SER A 443 -11.39 31.02 -10.08
C SER A 443 -10.36 29.89 -10.05
N ALA A 444 -9.07 30.18 -10.25
CA ALA A 444 -8.00 29.19 -10.14
C ALA A 444 -7.79 28.71 -8.69
N VAL A 445 -7.90 29.61 -7.70
CA VAL A 445 -7.89 29.26 -6.27
C VAL A 445 -9.04 28.32 -5.93
N GLU A 446 -10.26 28.64 -6.32
CA GLU A 446 -11.43 27.80 -6.07
C GLU A 446 -11.30 26.41 -6.73
N ALA A 447 -10.75 26.34 -7.93
CA ALA A 447 -10.48 25.08 -8.62
C ALA A 447 -9.44 24.22 -7.87
N LEU A 448 -8.35 24.84 -7.38
CA LEU A 448 -7.33 24.16 -6.59
C LEU A 448 -7.89 23.65 -5.25
N GLU A 449 -8.66 24.46 -4.52
CA GLU A 449 -9.32 24.03 -3.29
C GLU A 449 -10.29 22.87 -3.52
N THR A 450 -11.02 22.90 -4.65
CA THR A 450 -11.94 21.81 -5.03
C THR A 450 -11.17 20.53 -5.35
N ALA A 451 -10.06 20.62 -6.09
CA ALA A 451 -9.19 19.48 -6.39
C ALA A 451 -8.59 18.87 -5.11
N GLN A 452 -8.16 19.69 -4.15
CA GLN A 452 -7.66 19.25 -2.85
C GLN A 452 -8.74 18.56 -2.00
N LYS A 453 -9.99 19.06 -2.01
CA LYS A 453 -11.10 18.39 -1.31
C LYS A 453 -11.38 16.99 -1.86
N ILE A 454 -11.34 16.82 -3.18
CA ILE A 454 -11.53 15.51 -3.84
C ILE A 454 -10.46 14.49 -3.41
N GLN A 455 -9.23 14.94 -3.12
CA GLN A 455 -8.17 14.09 -2.58
C GLN A 455 -8.47 13.55 -1.17
N SER A 456 -9.12 14.36 -0.33
CA SER A 456 -9.45 14.00 1.06
C SER A 456 -10.63 13.05 1.20
N GLU A 457 -11.54 13.01 0.21
CA GLU A 457 -12.79 12.24 0.25
C GLU A 457 -12.81 11.07 -0.77
N SER A 458 -11.66 10.47 -1.08
CA SER A 458 -11.59 9.38 -2.08
C SER A 458 -12.42 8.14 -1.66
N PRO A 459 -13.50 7.80 -2.39
CA PRO A 459 -14.32 6.62 -2.10
C PRO A 459 -13.56 5.31 -2.28
N GLN A 460 -12.46 5.33 -3.04
CA GLN A 460 -11.64 4.14 -3.30
C GLN A 460 -10.89 3.65 -2.06
N ARG A 461 -10.58 4.52 -1.08
CA ARG A 461 -10.03 4.07 0.21
C ARG A 461 -10.99 3.14 0.95
N HIS A 462 -12.27 3.51 1.00
CA HIS A 462 -13.30 2.67 1.63
C HIS A 462 -13.52 1.35 0.90
N ALA A 463 -13.34 1.31 -0.43
CA ALA A 463 -13.41 0.08 -1.21
C ALA A 463 -12.23 -0.86 -0.94
N GLU A 464 -11.00 -0.34 -0.83
CA GLU A 464 -9.82 -1.13 -0.44
C GLU A 464 -9.98 -1.68 0.98
N ASP A 465 -10.38 -0.84 1.95
CA ASP A 465 -10.59 -1.26 3.33
C ASP A 465 -11.67 -2.36 3.44
N ALA A 466 -12.74 -2.25 2.64
CA ALA A 466 -13.80 -3.27 2.60
C ALA A 466 -13.32 -4.62 2.05
N GLU A 467 -12.56 -4.61 0.93
CA GLU A 467 -12.00 -5.85 0.36
C GLU A 467 -10.92 -6.46 1.25
N ALA A 468 -10.13 -5.65 1.97
CA ALA A 468 -9.13 -6.12 2.94
C ALA A 468 -9.82 -6.85 4.10
N LEU A 469 -10.93 -6.31 4.60
CA LEU A 469 -11.71 -6.92 5.68
C LEU A 469 -12.39 -8.23 5.22
N VAL A 470 -12.84 -8.29 3.96
CA VAL A 470 -13.37 -9.53 3.35
C VAL A 470 -12.28 -10.59 3.22
N LEU A 471 -11.06 -10.21 2.80
CA LEU A 471 -9.92 -11.13 2.72
C LEU A 471 -9.56 -11.69 4.10
N GLN A 472 -9.47 -10.83 5.12
CA GLN A 472 -9.14 -11.26 6.48
C GLN A 472 -10.12 -12.32 7.01
N ARG A 473 -11.43 -12.10 6.83
CA ARG A 473 -12.45 -13.08 7.24
C ARG A 473 -12.31 -14.41 6.50
N GLN A 474 -11.90 -14.39 5.23
CA GLN A 474 -11.70 -15.62 4.46
C GLN A 474 -10.45 -16.38 4.91
N GLU A 475 -9.37 -15.67 5.21
CA GLU A 475 -8.14 -16.26 5.76
C GLU A 475 -8.39 -16.88 7.15
N GLU A 476 -9.23 -16.25 7.98
CA GLU A 476 -9.69 -16.82 9.26
C GLU A 476 -10.48 -18.13 9.05
N VAL A 477 -11.35 -18.22 8.05
CA VAL A 477 -12.09 -19.44 7.71
C VAL A 477 -11.14 -20.55 7.22
N GLU A 478 -10.19 -20.22 6.35
CA GLU A 478 -9.18 -21.18 5.86
C GLU A 478 -8.33 -21.73 7.01
N ALA A 479 -7.86 -20.86 7.92
CA ALA A 479 -7.12 -21.27 9.11
C ALA A 479 -7.95 -22.21 10.01
N HIS A 480 -9.25 -21.93 10.16
CA HIS A 480 -10.14 -22.75 10.98
C HIS A 480 -10.38 -24.14 10.37
N LEU A 481 -10.44 -24.24 9.04
CA LEU A 481 -10.56 -25.52 8.31
C LEU A 481 -9.27 -26.35 8.38
N ILE A 482 -8.11 -25.70 8.27
CA ILE A 482 -6.80 -26.37 8.46
C ILE A 482 -6.72 -26.97 9.86
N GLN A 483 -7.09 -26.20 10.89
CA GLN A 483 -7.13 -26.68 12.26
C GLN A 483 -8.10 -27.87 12.42
N ALA A 484 -9.28 -27.82 11.78
CA ALA A 484 -10.24 -28.92 11.82
C ALA A 484 -9.72 -30.20 11.15
N VAL A 485 -8.92 -30.09 10.09
CA VAL A 485 -8.24 -31.24 9.46
C VAL A 485 -7.17 -31.83 10.36
N ASP A 486 -6.37 -30.99 11.02
CA ASP A 486 -5.35 -31.47 11.96
C ASP A 486 -5.99 -32.18 13.15
N GLU A 487 -7.09 -31.64 13.70
CA GLU A 487 -7.88 -32.30 14.75
C GLU A 487 -8.52 -33.61 14.26
N ALA A 488 -8.99 -33.67 13.02
CA ALA A 488 -9.53 -34.90 12.44
C ALA A 488 -8.45 -35.95 12.19
N ARG A 489 -7.23 -35.54 11.80
CA ARG A 489 -6.06 -36.42 11.67
C ARG A 489 -5.62 -36.97 13.02
N ILE A 490 -5.56 -36.13 14.05
CA ILE A 490 -5.23 -36.55 15.41
C ILE A 490 -6.27 -37.56 15.90
N LYS A 491 -7.57 -37.29 15.74
CA LYS A 491 -8.64 -38.24 16.13
C LYS A 491 -8.65 -39.53 15.30
N ALA A 492 -8.22 -39.47 14.04
CA ALA A 492 -8.08 -40.66 13.20
C ALA A 492 -6.87 -41.50 13.62
N ALA A 493 -5.75 -40.87 13.99
CA ALA A 493 -4.59 -41.53 14.56
C ALA A 493 -4.91 -42.14 15.94
N GLU A 494 -5.56 -41.39 16.84
CA GLU A 494 -6.00 -41.87 18.15
C GLU A 494 -6.98 -43.06 18.04
N ALA A 495 -7.89 -43.04 17.06
CA ALA A 495 -8.79 -44.18 16.83
C ALA A 495 -8.10 -45.41 16.23
N HIS A 496 -6.98 -45.22 15.53
CA HIS A 496 -6.13 -46.30 15.04
C HIS A 496 -5.30 -46.90 16.20
N ASP A 497 -4.81 -46.08 17.12
CA ASP A 497 -4.10 -46.53 18.32
C ASP A 497 -5.03 -47.27 19.31
N ASP A 498 -6.23 -46.74 19.58
CA ASP A 498 -7.26 -47.38 20.43
C ASP A 498 -7.74 -48.74 19.88
N ALA A 499 -7.65 -48.95 18.56
CA ALA A 499 -7.99 -50.23 17.92
C ALA A 499 -6.88 -51.28 18.07
N GLN A 500 -5.62 -50.86 18.24
CA GLN A 500 -4.46 -51.74 18.38
C GLN A 500 -4.10 -52.07 19.84
N GLU A 501 -4.47 -51.23 20.82
CA GLU A 501 -4.26 -51.53 22.26
C GLU A 501 -4.99 -52.80 22.74
N VAL A 502 -5.96 -53.32 21.99
CA VAL A 502 -6.71 -54.54 22.36
C VAL A 502 -6.08 -55.83 21.82
N GLU A 503 -5.11 -55.78 20.89
CA GLU A 503 -4.56 -56.98 20.25
C GLU A 503 -3.06 -57.28 20.50
N ASP A 504 -2.23 -56.38 21.03
CA ASP A 504 -0.85 -56.75 21.40
C ASP A 504 -0.23 -55.82 22.46
N GLU A 505 0.12 -56.36 23.64
CA GLU A 505 1.01 -55.72 24.63
C GLU A 505 2.49 -55.65 24.14
N SER A 506 2.72 -55.58 22.83
CA SER A 506 4.04 -55.59 22.17
C SER A 506 4.16 -54.51 21.06
N GLY A 507 3.38 -53.43 21.14
CA GLY A 507 3.19 -52.39 20.11
C GLY A 507 4.41 -51.57 19.66
N GLY A 508 5.61 -51.79 20.20
CA GLY A 508 6.77 -50.93 19.92
C GLY A 508 7.36 -51.01 18.50
N SER A 509 6.97 -51.96 17.64
CA SER A 509 7.55 -52.08 16.28
C SER A 509 6.70 -51.49 15.16
N GLN A 510 5.36 -51.46 15.27
CA GLN A 510 4.48 -50.87 14.26
C GLN A 510 4.33 -49.35 14.43
N GLU A 511 4.30 -48.88 15.68
CA GLU A 511 4.38 -47.44 15.99
C GLU A 511 5.67 -46.84 15.40
N LEU A 512 6.77 -47.59 15.45
CA LEU A 512 8.05 -47.18 14.90
C LEU A 512 8.04 -47.11 13.36
N ASP A 513 7.32 -48.01 12.66
CA ASP A 513 7.15 -47.96 11.20
C ASP A 513 6.26 -46.79 10.74
N LEU A 514 5.19 -46.49 11.48
CA LEU A 514 4.35 -45.31 11.23
C LEU A 514 5.11 -44.01 11.49
N LEU A 515 5.87 -43.94 12.58
CA LEU A 515 6.77 -42.83 12.89
C LEU A 515 7.86 -42.68 11.83
N LEU A 516 8.42 -43.77 11.32
CA LEU A 516 9.40 -43.74 10.24
C LEU A 516 8.79 -43.22 8.94
N THR A 517 7.60 -43.68 8.58
CA THR A 517 6.88 -43.23 7.36
C THR A 517 6.50 -41.75 7.45
N SER A 518 6.07 -41.31 8.63
CA SER A 518 5.78 -39.91 8.93
C SER A 518 7.05 -39.04 8.88
N ALA A 519 8.15 -39.51 9.50
CA ALA A 519 9.44 -38.83 9.50
C ALA A 519 10.04 -38.71 8.09
N ILE A 520 9.87 -39.73 7.24
CA ILE A 520 10.24 -39.67 5.80
C ILE A 520 9.45 -38.55 5.11
N GLY A 521 8.13 -38.51 5.29
CA GLY A 521 7.28 -37.45 4.72
C GLY A 521 7.65 -36.05 5.21
N HIS A 522 7.96 -35.90 6.50
CA HIS A 522 8.42 -34.64 7.08
C HIS A 522 9.81 -34.22 6.55
N PHE A 523 10.72 -35.17 6.38
CA PHE A 523 12.04 -34.91 5.79
C PHE A 523 11.91 -34.43 4.34
N ASP A 524 11.15 -35.13 3.50
CA ASP A 524 10.93 -34.75 2.09
C ASP A 524 10.29 -33.37 1.97
N HIS A 525 9.28 -33.08 2.79
CA HIS A 525 8.62 -31.78 2.80
C HIS A 525 9.58 -30.65 3.22
N ARG A 526 10.33 -30.85 4.31
CA ARG A 526 11.33 -29.86 4.78
C ARG A 526 12.46 -29.68 3.75
N GLN A 527 12.88 -30.75 3.08
CA GLN A 527 13.89 -30.70 2.03
C GLN A 527 13.41 -29.84 0.85
N LYS A 528 12.17 -30.04 0.42
CA LYS A 528 11.56 -29.22 -0.63
C LYS A 528 11.46 -27.75 -0.21
N LEU A 529 11.03 -27.46 1.02
CA LEU A 529 10.97 -26.09 1.55
C LEU A 529 12.36 -25.43 1.63
N SER A 530 13.39 -26.18 2.00
CA SER A 530 14.77 -25.70 1.99
C SER A 530 15.25 -25.36 0.58
N GLN A 531 14.88 -26.15 -0.44
CA GLN A 531 15.17 -25.85 -1.85
C GLN A 531 14.43 -24.59 -2.34
N GLU A 532 13.14 -24.46 -2.02
CA GLU A 532 12.33 -23.29 -2.40
C GLU A 532 12.87 -22.00 -1.75
N THR A 533 13.25 -22.05 -0.48
CA THR A 533 13.87 -20.91 0.21
C THR A 533 15.29 -20.59 -0.30
N ALA A 534 16.05 -21.61 -0.74
CA ALA A 534 17.33 -21.41 -1.41
C ALA A 534 17.15 -20.66 -2.75
N GLN A 535 16.17 -21.09 -3.55
CA GLN A 535 15.82 -20.46 -4.83
C GLN A 535 15.38 -19.00 -4.60
N ALA A 536 14.51 -18.75 -3.62
CA ALA A 536 14.06 -17.40 -3.28
C ALA A 536 15.19 -16.48 -2.80
N HIS A 537 16.16 -17.01 -2.04
CA HIS A 537 17.36 -16.26 -1.68
C HIS A 537 18.22 -15.96 -2.92
N GLN A 538 18.42 -16.93 -3.80
CA GLN A 538 19.19 -16.75 -5.03
C GLN A 538 18.56 -15.70 -5.96
N ASP A 539 17.24 -15.69 -6.08
CA ASP A 539 16.51 -14.71 -6.89
C ASP A 539 16.57 -13.31 -6.26
N ALA A 540 16.51 -13.21 -4.92
CA ALA A 540 16.72 -11.94 -4.21
C ALA A 540 18.14 -11.39 -4.42
N VAL A 541 19.17 -12.24 -4.39
CA VAL A 541 20.56 -11.84 -4.66
C VAL A 541 20.71 -11.35 -6.11
N LYS A 542 20.09 -12.03 -7.09
CA LYS A 542 20.09 -11.56 -8.48
C LYS A 542 19.43 -10.18 -8.62
N ALA A 543 18.29 -9.95 -7.96
CA ALA A 543 17.61 -8.66 -7.97
C ALA A 543 18.47 -7.54 -7.36
N VAL A 544 19.24 -7.84 -6.29
CA VAL A 544 20.24 -6.92 -5.74
C VAL A 544 21.33 -6.61 -6.76
N ASP A 545 21.87 -7.63 -7.43
CA ASP A 545 22.93 -7.44 -8.42
C ASP A 545 22.44 -6.61 -9.62
N GLU A 546 21.22 -6.86 -10.11
CA GLU A 546 20.57 -6.07 -11.16
C GLU A 546 20.39 -4.61 -10.72
N ALA A 547 19.84 -4.36 -9.53
CA ALA A 547 19.68 -3.01 -8.99
C ALA A 547 21.03 -2.29 -8.78
N ARG A 548 22.10 -3.02 -8.41
CA ARG A 548 23.46 -2.46 -8.35
C ARG A 548 23.98 -2.08 -9.72
N THR A 549 23.69 -2.86 -10.76
CA THR A 549 24.07 -2.47 -12.13
C THR A 549 23.33 -1.21 -12.59
N GLU A 550 22.03 -1.07 -12.27
CA GLU A 550 21.25 0.14 -12.56
C GLU A 550 21.78 1.36 -11.78
N LEU A 551 22.17 1.16 -10.51
CA LEU A 551 22.81 2.19 -9.70
C LEU A 551 24.13 2.67 -10.32
N GLU A 552 24.99 1.74 -10.76
CA GLU A 552 26.25 2.07 -11.43
C GLU A 552 26.01 2.79 -12.77
N GLU A 553 24.96 2.43 -13.51
CA GLU A 553 24.59 3.12 -14.73
C GLU A 553 24.08 4.54 -14.45
N ALA A 554 23.24 4.73 -13.42
CA ALA A 554 22.79 6.05 -12.97
C ALA A 554 23.96 6.92 -12.49
N LYS A 555 24.94 6.34 -11.77
CA LYS A 555 26.17 7.03 -11.36
C LYS A 555 27.04 7.43 -12.56
N LYS A 556 27.16 6.57 -13.57
CA LYS A 556 27.85 6.91 -14.82
C LYS A 556 27.15 8.04 -15.58
N GLN A 557 25.82 8.04 -15.65
CA GLN A 557 25.04 9.12 -16.27
C GLN A 557 25.22 10.44 -15.52
N LEU A 558 25.23 10.42 -14.18
CA LEU A 558 25.52 11.59 -13.36
C LEU A 558 26.95 12.12 -13.59
N ALA A 559 27.96 11.24 -13.59
CA ALA A 559 29.35 11.61 -13.81
C ALA A 559 29.60 12.14 -15.24
N GLN A 560 28.93 11.58 -16.25
CA GLN A 560 29.00 12.10 -17.62
C GLN A 560 28.37 13.50 -17.70
N ALA A 561 27.23 13.71 -17.06
CA ALA A 561 26.58 15.01 -16.98
C ALA A 561 27.49 16.06 -16.29
N GLU A 562 28.16 15.69 -15.18
CA GLU A 562 29.11 16.54 -14.46
C GLU A 562 30.35 16.93 -15.27
N VAL A 563 30.79 16.08 -16.21
CA VAL A 563 31.94 16.39 -17.08
C VAL A 563 31.52 17.29 -18.26
N THR A 564 30.31 17.12 -18.80
CA THR A 564 29.78 17.91 -19.93
C THR A 564 29.30 19.32 -19.57
N THR A 565 29.09 19.64 -18.30
CA THR A 565 28.61 20.95 -17.83
C THR A 565 29.71 22.03 -17.76
N THR A 566 30.95 21.73 -18.20
CA THR A 566 32.09 22.66 -18.08
C THR A 566 32.10 23.80 -19.11
N GLU A 567 31.29 23.79 -20.17
CA GLU A 567 31.32 24.87 -21.19
C GLU A 567 29.97 25.40 -21.72
N GLY A 568 28.82 25.08 -21.12
CA GLY A 568 27.58 25.77 -21.53
C GLY A 568 26.33 25.26 -20.83
N GLU A 569 25.61 26.19 -20.20
CA GLU A 569 24.19 26.21 -19.79
C GLU A 569 23.42 24.87 -19.83
N ALA A 570 23.98 23.82 -19.24
CA ALA A 570 23.24 22.60 -18.96
C ALA A 570 22.36 22.88 -17.75
N SER A 571 21.05 22.87 -18.00
CA SER A 571 19.98 23.11 -17.02
C SER A 571 20.27 22.43 -15.68
N GLU A 572 20.34 23.22 -14.61
CA GLU A 572 20.49 22.73 -13.23
C GLU A 572 19.43 21.67 -12.89
N ASP A 573 18.26 21.72 -13.54
CA ASP A 573 17.16 20.76 -13.32
C ASP A 573 17.55 19.34 -13.75
N ALA A 574 18.26 19.16 -14.88
CA ALA A 574 18.68 17.84 -15.33
C ALA A 574 19.72 17.19 -14.38
N HIS A 575 20.53 18.02 -13.72
CA HIS A 575 21.50 17.56 -12.74
C HIS A 575 20.84 17.20 -11.40
N VAL A 576 19.81 17.94 -10.99
CA VAL A 576 18.97 17.61 -9.82
C VAL A 576 18.20 16.31 -10.05
N GLU A 577 17.64 16.10 -11.24
CA GLU A 577 16.91 14.89 -11.60
C GLU A 577 17.82 13.64 -11.59
N LEU A 578 19.03 13.73 -12.13
CA LEU A 578 20.02 12.64 -12.09
C LEU A 578 20.48 12.32 -10.65
N LYS A 579 20.65 13.33 -9.79
CA LYS A 579 20.95 13.13 -8.36
C LYS A 579 19.80 12.43 -7.64
N GLN A 580 18.56 12.81 -7.92
CA GLN A 580 17.38 12.16 -7.37
C GLN A 580 17.26 10.71 -7.85
N ARG A 581 17.61 10.45 -9.11
CA ARG A 581 17.64 9.08 -9.68
C ARG A 581 18.71 8.20 -9.04
N VAL A 582 19.90 8.74 -8.78
CA VAL A 582 20.96 8.03 -8.02
C VAL A 582 20.50 7.76 -6.58
N ALA A 583 19.96 8.75 -5.87
CA ALA A 583 19.47 8.56 -4.50
C ALA A 583 18.34 7.53 -4.41
N SER A 584 17.42 7.55 -5.38
CA SER A 584 16.37 6.53 -5.54
C SER A 584 16.97 5.14 -5.76
N ALA A 585 17.94 5.02 -6.66
CA ALA A 585 18.61 3.75 -6.96
C ALA A 585 19.38 3.19 -5.74
N GLU A 586 20.04 4.05 -4.96
CA GLU A 586 20.72 3.67 -3.71
C GLU A 586 19.72 3.17 -2.67
N ALA A 587 18.57 3.84 -2.52
CA ALA A 587 17.51 3.39 -1.62
C ALA A 587 16.93 2.03 -2.04
N THR A 588 16.74 1.77 -3.34
CA THR A 588 16.29 0.46 -3.82
C THR A 588 17.31 -0.64 -3.58
N VAL A 589 18.61 -0.38 -3.77
CA VAL A 589 19.66 -1.37 -3.46
C VAL A 589 19.68 -1.70 -1.98
N ALA A 590 19.62 -0.69 -1.10
CA ALA A 590 19.59 -0.90 0.35
C ALA A 590 18.38 -1.75 0.79
N ASN A 591 17.19 -1.44 0.28
CA ASN A 591 15.99 -2.23 0.58
C ASN A 591 16.09 -3.68 0.06
N LEU A 592 16.67 -3.89 -1.12
CA LEU A 592 16.83 -5.23 -1.69
C LEU A 592 17.91 -6.04 -0.95
N ASP A 593 18.98 -5.40 -0.47
CA ASP A 593 20.00 -6.03 0.38
C ASP A 593 19.38 -6.53 1.70
N ASP A 594 18.53 -5.71 2.36
CA ASP A 594 17.79 -6.13 3.56
C ASP A 594 16.87 -7.34 3.28
N VAL A 595 16.18 -7.34 2.14
CA VAL A 595 15.35 -8.48 1.70
C VAL A 595 16.22 -9.72 1.44
N ALA A 596 17.38 -9.57 0.80
CA ALA A 596 18.29 -10.68 0.53
C ALA A 596 18.84 -11.29 1.82
N ASP A 597 19.19 -10.48 2.82
CA ASP A 597 19.64 -10.93 4.14
C ASP A 597 18.54 -11.63 4.94
N GLN A 598 17.31 -11.10 4.88
CA GLN A 598 16.16 -11.76 5.49
C GLN A 598 15.91 -13.13 4.83
N ARG A 599 15.97 -13.21 3.49
CA ARG A 599 15.84 -14.47 2.74
C ARG A 599 16.97 -15.45 3.06
N LYS A 600 18.20 -14.98 3.23
CA LYS A 600 19.35 -15.78 3.66
C LYS A 600 19.12 -16.41 5.02
N SER A 601 18.65 -15.63 6.00
CA SER A 601 18.30 -16.13 7.33
C SER A 601 17.21 -17.20 7.27
N THR A 602 16.15 -16.98 6.46
CA THR A 602 15.09 -17.98 6.29
C THR A 602 15.58 -19.27 5.64
N HIS A 603 16.46 -19.17 4.63
CA HIS A 603 17.07 -20.34 4.00
C HIS A 603 17.94 -21.12 4.99
N GLN A 604 18.76 -20.44 5.80
CA GLN A 604 19.57 -21.08 6.84
C GLN A 604 18.71 -21.80 7.89
N ALA A 605 17.61 -21.18 8.32
CA ALA A 605 16.66 -21.81 9.24
C ALA A 605 15.99 -23.05 8.62
N ALA A 606 15.56 -22.98 7.35
CA ALA A 606 14.99 -24.12 6.64
C ALA A 606 16.01 -25.25 6.46
N HIS A 607 17.27 -24.93 6.14
CA HIS A 607 18.35 -25.90 6.03
C HIS A 607 18.64 -26.59 7.37
N ALA A 608 18.67 -25.83 8.48
CA ALA A 608 18.84 -26.40 9.83
C ALA A 608 17.68 -27.34 10.19
N ALA A 609 16.44 -27.01 9.81
CA ALA A 609 15.28 -27.86 10.05
C ALA A 609 15.32 -29.19 9.25
N VAL A 610 15.94 -29.18 8.06
CA VAL A 610 16.21 -30.41 7.28
C VAL A 610 17.26 -31.27 7.96
N GLN A 611 18.34 -30.67 8.47
CA GLN A 611 19.37 -31.41 9.22
C GLN A 611 18.79 -32.08 10.47
N ALA A 612 17.98 -31.36 11.24
CA ALA A 612 17.29 -31.92 12.41
C ALA A 612 16.35 -33.07 12.03
N ALA A 613 15.58 -32.94 10.95
CA ALA A 613 14.72 -34.02 10.46
C ALA A 613 15.52 -35.22 9.95
N ALA A 614 16.69 -35.01 9.33
CA ALA A 614 17.58 -36.09 8.91
C ALA A 614 18.16 -36.86 10.11
N GLU A 615 18.52 -36.16 11.17
CA GLU A 615 19.01 -36.76 12.42
C GLU A 615 17.91 -37.57 13.13
N GLU A 616 16.68 -37.05 13.16
CA GLU A 616 15.49 -37.74 13.69
C GLU A 616 15.17 -39.02 12.88
N LEU A 617 15.16 -38.91 11.54
CA LEU A 617 14.96 -40.05 10.66
C LEU A 617 16.01 -41.14 10.90
N LYS A 618 17.29 -40.76 11.00
CA LYS A 618 18.39 -41.68 11.27
C LYS A 618 18.27 -42.34 12.64
N ALA A 619 17.82 -41.62 13.66
CA ALA A 619 17.57 -42.17 14.99
C ALA A 619 16.45 -43.22 14.97
N LEU A 620 15.37 -42.94 14.25
CA LEU A 620 14.26 -43.88 14.06
C LEU A 620 14.68 -45.12 13.24
N GLU A 621 15.49 -44.97 12.19
CA GLU A 621 16.06 -46.09 11.42
C GLU A 621 17.00 -46.98 12.27
N GLU A 622 17.76 -46.39 13.19
CA GLU A 622 18.63 -47.12 14.12
C GLU A 622 17.80 -47.89 15.18
N GLN A 623 16.68 -47.32 15.62
CA GLN A 623 15.75 -47.93 16.57
C GLN A 623 14.99 -49.11 15.93
N GLN A 624 14.68 -49.03 14.62
CA GLN A 624 14.05 -50.12 13.84
C GLN A 624 14.95 -51.35 13.72
N LYS A 625 16.28 -51.18 13.71
CA LYS A 625 17.25 -52.29 13.65
C LYS A 625 17.35 -53.08 14.95
N LEU A 626 16.85 -52.56 16.06
CA LEU A 626 16.97 -53.14 17.40
C LEU A 626 15.71 -53.88 17.87
N SER A 627 14.58 -53.79 17.14
CA SER A 627 13.33 -54.45 17.54
C SER A 627 13.30 -55.94 17.14
N PRO A 628 13.00 -56.88 18.07
CA PRO A 628 12.91 -58.31 17.80
C PRO A 628 11.66 -58.70 16.99
N LYS A 629 11.77 -59.75 16.18
CA LYS A 629 10.80 -60.17 15.16
C LYS A 629 9.56 -60.91 15.69
N VAL A 630 8.40 -60.41 15.24
CA VAL A 630 7.14 -61.06 14.83
C VAL A 630 6.54 -62.10 15.79
N ILE A 631 5.51 -61.66 16.50
CA ILE A 631 4.51 -62.51 17.17
C ILE A 631 3.49 -62.95 16.11
N MET A 632 3.18 -64.25 16.06
CA MET A 632 2.17 -64.79 15.15
C MET A 632 0.79 -64.24 15.50
N GLN A 633 0.08 -63.72 14.50
CA GLN A 633 -1.28 -63.19 14.65
C GLN A 633 -2.22 -64.23 15.28
N LEU A 634 -2.92 -63.82 16.33
CA LEU A 634 -3.85 -64.66 17.10
C LEU A 634 -4.91 -65.36 16.24
N ASP A 635 -5.34 -64.73 15.14
CA ASP A 635 -6.26 -65.32 14.13
C ASP A 635 -5.66 -66.55 13.43
N LEU A 636 -4.36 -66.52 13.11
CA LEU A 636 -3.67 -67.69 12.55
C LEU A 636 -3.60 -68.84 13.57
N VAL A 637 -3.40 -68.51 14.85
CA VAL A 637 -3.34 -69.49 15.95
C VAL A 637 -4.72 -70.12 16.17
N VAL A 638 -5.78 -69.32 16.27
CA VAL A 638 -7.17 -69.80 16.47
C VAL A 638 -7.64 -70.66 15.28
N ARG A 639 -7.29 -70.31 14.03
CA ARG A 639 -7.59 -71.16 12.86
C ARG A 639 -6.84 -72.48 12.89
N GLY A 640 -5.54 -72.46 13.19
CA GLY A 640 -4.73 -73.68 13.27
C GLY A 640 -5.19 -74.62 14.39
N GLU A 641 -5.59 -74.08 15.54
CA GLU A 641 -6.17 -74.86 16.64
C GLU A 641 -7.54 -75.44 16.28
N LEU A 642 -8.41 -74.68 15.59
CA LEU A 642 -9.70 -75.18 15.11
C LEU A 642 -9.56 -76.37 14.16
N GLU A 643 -8.61 -76.32 13.23
CA GLU A 643 -8.30 -77.44 12.33
C GLU A 643 -7.82 -78.66 13.12
N THR A 644 -6.84 -78.47 14.01
CA THR A 644 -6.26 -79.55 14.83
C THR A 644 -7.30 -80.22 15.75
N VAL A 645 -8.14 -79.43 16.42
CA VAL A 645 -9.20 -79.94 17.30
C VAL A 645 -10.24 -80.73 16.51
N SER A 646 -10.52 -80.33 15.27
CA SER A 646 -11.45 -81.05 14.38
C SER A 646 -10.92 -82.42 14.00
N GLU A 647 -9.65 -82.52 13.62
CA GLU A 647 -8.99 -83.79 13.30
C GLU A 647 -8.97 -84.75 14.50
N LEU A 648 -8.72 -84.23 15.71
CA LEU A 648 -8.74 -85.02 16.94
C LEU A 648 -10.13 -85.56 17.29
N ILE A 649 -11.19 -84.76 17.11
CA ILE A 649 -12.59 -85.22 17.30
C ILE A 649 -12.88 -86.41 16.39
N ASP A 650 -12.50 -86.32 15.12
CA ASP A 650 -12.76 -87.37 14.13
C ASP A 650 -11.97 -88.65 14.44
N SER A 651 -10.71 -88.51 14.87
CA SER A 651 -9.87 -89.63 15.33
C SER A 651 -10.48 -90.36 16.53
N HIS A 652 -10.94 -89.64 17.55
CA HIS A 652 -11.58 -90.22 18.74
C HIS A 652 -12.90 -90.93 18.41
N LYS A 653 -13.72 -90.37 17.49
CA LYS A 653 -14.95 -91.03 17.01
C LYS A 653 -14.66 -92.32 16.25
N GLN A 654 -13.62 -92.33 15.41
CA GLN A 654 -13.18 -93.54 14.70
C GLN A 654 -12.71 -94.61 15.70
N ALA A 655 -11.89 -94.25 16.68
CA ALA A 655 -11.43 -95.16 17.73
C ALA A 655 -12.60 -95.74 18.55
N HIS A 656 -13.58 -94.90 18.92
CA HIS A 656 -14.81 -95.35 19.59
C HIS A 656 -15.57 -96.40 18.77
N SER A 657 -15.80 -96.12 17.49
CA SER A 657 -16.51 -97.05 16.60
C SER A 657 -15.79 -98.40 16.44
N LYS A 658 -14.46 -98.36 16.29
CA LYS A 658 -13.62 -99.56 16.13
C LYS A 658 -13.67 -100.45 17.37
N LEU A 659 -13.58 -99.88 18.58
CA LEU A 659 -13.64 -100.63 19.83
C LEU A 659 -14.99 -101.35 20.03
N LEU A 660 -16.10 -100.69 19.66
CA LEU A 660 -17.41 -101.32 19.71
C LEU A 660 -17.57 -102.46 18.69
N GLU A 661 -16.98 -102.33 17.51
CA GLU A 661 -16.94 -103.41 16.52
C GLU A 661 -16.09 -104.60 16.99
N GLU A 662 -14.91 -104.35 17.56
CA GLU A 662 -14.04 -105.37 18.14
C GLU A 662 -14.73 -106.12 19.30
N ALA A 663 -15.43 -105.39 20.19
CA ALA A 663 -16.22 -105.98 21.27
C ALA A 663 -17.35 -106.87 20.75
N LYS A 664 -18.07 -106.42 19.71
CA LYS A 664 -19.12 -107.21 19.05
C LYS A 664 -18.54 -108.46 18.39
N ALA A 665 -17.43 -108.33 17.67
CA ALA A 665 -16.75 -109.45 17.03
C ALA A 665 -16.32 -110.52 18.06
N ALA A 666 -15.67 -110.11 19.14
CA ALA A 666 -15.25 -111.00 20.23
C ALA A 666 -16.46 -111.72 20.88
N SER A 667 -17.56 -110.99 21.09
CA SER A 667 -18.80 -111.56 21.62
C SER A 667 -19.43 -112.60 20.68
N THR A 668 -19.44 -112.32 19.37
CA THR A 668 -19.94 -113.28 18.36
C THR A 668 -19.07 -114.52 18.25
N GLU A 669 -17.74 -114.37 18.33
CA GLU A 669 -16.79 -115.48 18.33
C GLU A 669 -16.97 -116.37 19.56
N TRP A 670 -17.13 -115.75 20.74
CA TRP A 670 -17.44 -116.49 21.96
C TRP A 670 -18.80 -117.18 21.90
N ALA A 671 -19.83 -116.54 21.35
CA ALA A 671 -21.15 -117.14 21.18
C ALA A 671 -21.09 -118.41 20.31
N ALA A 672 -20.32 -118.39 19.22
CA ALA A 672 -20.09 -119.56 18.37
C ALA A 672 -19.36 -120.69 19.13
N LYS A 673 -18.29 -120.35 19.86
CA LYS A 673 -17.51 -121.31 20.67
C LYS A 673 -18.33 -121.90 21.83
N ARG A 674 -19.18 -121.09 22.45
CA ARG A 674 -20.12 -121.51 23.50
C ARG A 674 -21.15 -122.49 22.95
N GLN A 675 -21.64 -122.28 21.72
CA GLN A 675 -22.56 -123.20 21.07
C GLN A 675 -21.91 -124.57 20.81
N GLU A 676 -20.65 -124.59 20.36
CA GLU A 676 -19.86 -125.82 20.19
C GLU A 676 -19.64 -126.55 21.53
N LEU A 677 -19.27 -125.81 22.58
CA LEU A 677 -19.13 -126.35 23.93
C LEU A 677 -20.47 -126.84 24.51
N SER A 678 -21.59 -126.21 24.16
CA SER A 678 -22.93 -126.66 24.57
C SER A 678 -23.31 -127.99 23.94
N VAL A 679 -23.02 -128.18 22.65
CA VAL A 679 -23.20 -129.49 21.98
C VAL A 679 -22.30 -130.55 22.61
N SER A 680 -21.06 -130.20 22.92
CA SER A 680 -20.11 -131.09 23.61
C SER A 680 -20.59 -131.43 25.02
N LEU A 681 -21.14 -130.47 25.76
CA LEU A 681 -21.72 -130.66 27.08
C LEU A 681 -22.96 -131.56 27.04
N HIS A 682 -23.81 -131.39 26.03
CA HIS A 682 -24.97 -132.24 25.82
C HIS A 682 -24.55 -133.69 25.53
N THR A 683 -23.55 -133.86 24.67
CA THR A 683 -22.97 -135.17 24.35
C THR A 683 -22.35 -135.84 25.58
N ALA A 684 -21.54 -135.09 26.35
CA ALA A 684 -20.97 -135.56 27.61
C ALA A 684 -22.07 -135.91 28.63
N SER A 685 -23.14 -135.12 28.71
CA SER A 685 -24.28 -135.41 29.59
C SER A 685 -25.03 -136.67 29.18
N LEU A 686 -25.19 -136.94 27.88
CA LEU A 686 -25.76 -138.19 27.37
C LEU A 686 -24.84 -139.37 27.68
N GLN A 687 -23.52 -139.22 27.54
CA GLN A 687 -22.56 -140.27 27.92
C GLN A 687 -22.60 -140.58 29.42
N VAL A 688 -22.74 -139.55 30.27
CA VAL A 688 -22.97 -139.74 31.71
C VAL A 688 -24.27 -140.51 31.95
N ALA A 689 -25.38 -140.12 31.34
CA ALA A 689 -26.67 -140.78 31.52
C ALA A 689 -26.65 -142.24 31.04
N VAL A 690 -26.03 -142.51 29.87
CA VAL A 690 -25.87 -143.89 29.35
C VAL A 690 -24.96 -144.72 30.25
N ALA A 691 -23.87 -144.14 30.77
CA ALA A 691 -22.99 -144.83 31.70
C ALA A 691 -23.68 -145.10 33.05
N GLU A 692 -24.50 -144.17 33.53
CA GLU A 692 -25.32 -144.29 34.73
C GLU A 692 -26.35 -145.40 34.58
N ASP A 693 -27.12 -145.40 33.49
CA ASP A 693 -28.08 -146.47 33.16
C ASP A 693 -27.37 -147.81 33.00
N ALA A 694 -26.17 -147.84 32.41
CA ALA A 694 -25.39 -149.05 32.28
C ALA A 694 -24.92 -149.57 33.65
N VAL A 695 -24.51 -148.71 34.58
CA VAL A 695 -24.17 -149.08 35.97
C VAL A 695 -25.42 -149.60 36.68
N GLU A 696 -26.55 -148.91 36.57
CA GLU A 696 -27.81 -149.24 37.24
C GLU A 696 -28.41 -150.55 36.71
N ALA A 697 -28.39 -150.77 35.39
CA ALA A 697 -28.78 -152.02 34.77
C ALA A 697 -27.88 -153.17 35.24
N THR A 698 -26.57 -152.96 35.41
CA THR A 698 -25.65 -153.99 35.90
C THR A 698 -25.88 -154.28 37.40
N LYS A 699 -26.25 -153.28 38.21
CA LYS A 699 -26.71 -153.48 39.59
C LYS A 699 -28.01 -154.29 39.64
N GLN A 700 -28.97 -154.01 38.76
CA GLN A 700 -30.23 -154.74 38.68
C GLN A 700 -30.01 -156.18 38.22
N LEU A 701 -29.15 -156.40 37.21
CA LEU A 701 -28.78 -157.72 36.73
C LEU A 701 -28.13 -158.56 37.84
N ARG A 702 -27.23 -157.94 38.63
CA ARG A 702 -26.66 -158.54 39.85
C ARG A 702 -27.73 -158.89 40.88
N LYS A 703 -28.71 -158.01 41.14
CA LYS A 703 -29.85 -158.27 42.05
C LYS A 703 -30.77 -159.39 41.57
N THR A 704 -31.05 -159.48 40.26
CA THR A 704 -31.92 -160.53 39.70
C THR A 704 -31.25 -161.90 39.67
N VAL A 705 -29.92 -161.95 39.50
CA VAL A 705 -29.16 -163.21 39.54
C VAL A 705 -28.96 -163.70 40.98
N THR A 706 -28.96 -162.81 41.98
CA THR A 706 -28.88 -163.17 43.41
C THR A 706 -30.24 -163.31 44.10
N GLY A 707 -31.36 -163.10 43.41
CA GLY A 707 -32.73 -163.13 43.98
C GLY A 707 -33.58 -164.35 43.65
N VAL A 708 -33.07 -165.31 42.87
CA VAL A 708 -33.80 -166.55 42.46
C VAL A 708 -33.08 -167.83 42.92
N LEU A 709 -32.05 -167.70 43.76
CA LEU A 709 -31.38 -168.76 44.53
C LEU A 709 -31.15 -168.22 45.93
#